data_AF-A0A9P7QFV3-F1
#
_entry.id   AF-A0A9P7QFV3-F1
#
_cell.length_a   1.000
_cell.length_b   1.000
_cell.length_c   1.000
_cell.angle_alpha   90.00
_cell.angle_beta   90.00
_cell.angle_gamma   90.00
#
_symmetry.space_group_name_H-M   'P 1'
#
loop_
_entity.id
_entity.type
_entity.pdbx_description
1 polymer ?
#
loop_
_entity_poly.entity_id
_entity_poly.type
_entity_poly.pdbx_seq_one_letter_code
_entity_poly.pdbx_strand_id
1 'polypeptide(L)'
;MERHSAVPKQYFVPRFLLENYSHPFRPRGKEEAAHLASQTRNASPRGNGKKMRRGESVVNHVDMSTEVAFVTEKPVGSVFGRFNMYQKAGISNKEQTRIEHKFNRLESDASAIFRRMLTALTANRRGLWLTREERNQVRKFLFVMKYRGPTSFGRYCHETMETYNAEDKEQLAMYMREKGFSRPIDVWMDNLEKLIDVKMDAEMDWIQQLPTRMYPTDAYWAITHCQSSYMTLCTPSARDAEFIVPDNCYSIAEGPHEAPMDATSGKRAIQKWTSLHEFGPISPRLLIVLRSALFPCPQEDGADADVRATRELLQSYQEAMLGPLSETLLADLPVSKASNNYSKVVDGVLRAIPGAAGAPSRGHSFLFNFFPLENAHVDRINGVFLDNASSCNSLVFHTEAAFRRSLEWYMDDCEYFPKNFASTTTAAFAAPSDLQQRACLRKFGGLLAQLGSEKRFYQEDVLPTVSTQADERRSLLEALRQDLPSLLRYVPDGDDASPFMQVYKILGGSKETLQEDLIQSARMLKLRIKIDVWSRGVDEQLRHSNREYLVQQYLMLPRRRLWLYLKRRRLSEDMEHHKESQRPVDLHTSVLDAPEDVVARAWRVAKPGSLNHLMYWAAGSSLFKSRPPGFDPWARIGSLGHRGIQHLAMVQAFAFSRILKIEQFCSVIAPGARLAATWQDFGSLLAMFTTDQMTEMAIRLTVEPVFKSLLSGDLEEGLLNALAEVFFTLLCPLVPEMRARNDC
;
A
#
# COMPACT_ATOMS: atom_id res chain seq x y z
N MET A 1 5.99 53.59 10.43
CA MET A 1 6.58 53.11 9.16
C MET A 1 6.76 51.60 9.29
N GLU A 2 5.70 50.85 9.02
CA GLU A 2 5.74 49.38 9.04
C GLU A 2 6.66 48.90 7.91
N ARG A 3 7.71 48.16 8.27
CA ARG A 3 8.53 47.46 7.28
C ARG A 3 7.62 46.42 6.63
N HIS A 4 7.32 46.58 5.35
CA HIS A 4 6.70 45.53 4.54
C HIS A 4 7.50 44.23 4.73
N SER A 5 6.90 43.30 5.47
CA SER A 5 7.39 41.94 5.64
C SER A 5 7.56 41.33 4.25
N ALA A 6 8.78 40.91 3.92
CA ALA A 6 9.04 40.24 2.65
C ALA A 6 8.17 38.98 2.58
N VAL A 7 7.38 38.85 1.52
CA VAL A 7 6.51 37.69 1.26
C VAL A 7 7.33 36.40 1.39
N PRO A 8 6.98 35.45 2.28
CA PRO A 8 7.76 34.23 2.46
C PRO A 8 7.73 33.36 1.20
N LYS A 9 8.91 32.96 0.72
CA LYS A 9 9.10 32.04 -0.42
C LYS A 9 9.45 30.64 0.08
N GLN A 10 8.72 29.62 -0.36
CA GLN A 10 9.02 28.20 -0.11
C GLN A 10 9.61 27.53 -1.35
N TYR A 11 10.57 26.62 -1.19
CA TYR A 11 11.23 25.93 -2.30
C TYR A 11 10.99 24.42 -2.19
N PHE A 12 10.45 23.79 -3.24
CA PHE A 12 10.32 22.32 -3.27
C PHE A 12 11.64 21.62 -3.60
N VAL A 13 12.52 22.31 -4.35
CA VAL A 13 13.90 21.89 -4.60
C VAL A 13 14.84 22.85 -3.87
N PRO A 14 15.69 22.36 -2.94
CA PRO A 14 16.58 23.21 -2.16
C PRO A 14 17.54 24.06 -3.00
N ARG A 15 17.72 25.33 -2.60
CA ARG A 15 18.55 26.30 -3.34
C ARG A 15 19.99 25.86 -3.51
N PHE A 16 20.55 25.17 -2.52
CA PHE A 16 21.95 24.74 -2.57
C PHE A 16 22.20 23.69 -3.67
N LEU A 17 21.17 22.97 -4.11
CA LEU A 17 21.25 22.06 -5.25
C LEU A 17 21.23 22.83 -6.57
N LEU A 18 20.35 23.82 -6.67
CA LEU A 18 20.26 24.70 -7.84
C LEU A 18 21.53 25.51 -8.08
N GLU A 19 22.25 25.83 -7.02
CA GLU A 19 23.57 26.46 -7.10
C GLU A 19 24.57 25.58 -7.88
N ASN A 20 24.39 24.26 -7.91
CA ASN A 20 25.24 23.37 -8.71
C ASN A 20 24.91 23.42 -10.22
N TYR A 21 23.77 24.01 -10.59
CA TYR A 21 23.34 24.22 -11.97
C TYR A 21 23.62 25.64 -12.46
N SER A 22 23.99 26.55 -11.55
CA SER A 22 24.02 27.97 -11.84
C SER A 22 25.26 28.41 -12.59
N HIS A 23 25.15 29.58 -13.21
CA HIS A 23 26.22 30.30 -13.86
C HIS A 23 26.08 31.80 -13.56
N PRO A 24 27.15 32.59 -13.69
CA PRO A 24 27.08 34.03 -13.46
C PRO A 24 26.32 34.71 -14.60
N PHE A 25 25.31 35.52 -14.27
CA PHE A 25 24.53 36.26 -15.25
C PHE A 25 25.39 37.23 -16.06
N ARG A 26 25.24 37.18 -17.39
CA ARG A 26 25.91 38.08 -18.34
C ARG A 26 24.85 38.72 -19.25
N PRO A 27 24.61 40.05 -19.14
CA PRO A 27 23.62 40.73 -19.98
C PRO A 27 23.95 40.61 -21.46
N ARG A 28 22.92 40.44 -22.30
CA ARG A 28 23.07 40.23 -23.74
C ARG A 28 23.10 41.59 -24.43
N GLY A 29 24.31 42.04 -24.79
CA GLY A 29 24.52 43.22 -25.64
C GLY A 29 25.04 44.48 -24.92
N LYS A 30 25.54 45.44 -25.72
CA LYS A 30 26.19 46.66 -25.20
C LYS A 30 25.21 47.60 -24.50
N GLU A 31 23.97 47.69 -24.97
CA GLU A 31 22.93 48.56 -24.40
C GLU A 31 22.43 48.05 -23.05
N GLU A 32 22.16 46.75 -22.91
CA GLU A 32 21.73 46.13 -21.66
C GLU A 32 22.84 46.18 -20.60
N ALA A 33 24.10 46.00 -21.02
CA ALA A 33 25.28 46.18 -20.17
C ALA A 33 25.49 47.65 -19.73
N ALA A 34 25.30 48.62 -20.63
CA ALA A 34 25.42 50.05 -20.33
C ALA A 34 24.28 50.55 -19.40
N HIS A 35 23.06 50.04 -19.60
CA HIS A 35 21.89 50.39 -18.80
C HIS A 35 21.93 49.78 -17.39
N LEU A 36 22.57 48.62 -17.20
CA LEU A 36 22.82 48.04 -15.87
C LEU A 36 23.97 48.73 -15.13
N ALA A 37 24.97 49.25 -15.85
CA ALA A 37 26.09 50.00 -15.26
C ALA A 37 25.64 51.36 -14.69
N SER A 38 24.69 52.05 -15.33
CA SER A 38 24.19 53.36 -14.91
C SER A 38 23.29 53.32 -13.66
N GLN A 39 22.74 52.15 -13.31
CA GLN A 39 21.82 51.98 -12.15
C GLN A 39 22.53 51.80 -10.80
N THR A 40 23.85 51.91 -10.74
CA THR A 40 24.63 51.66 -9.52
C THR A 40 24.54 52.76 -8.46
N ARG A 41 23.77 53.84 -8.64
CA ARG A 41 23.76 54.94 -7.65
C ARG A 41 22.47 55.33 -6.93
N ASN A 42 21.26 55.30 -7.48
CA ASN A 42 20.07 55.75 -6.71
C ASN A 42 18.72 55.33 -7.35
N ALA A 43 18.32 54.06 -7.26
CA ALA A 43 16.96 53.67 -7.68
C ALA A 43 16.27 52.80 -6.63
N SER A 44 15.16 53.33 -6.09
CA SER A 44 14.29 52.70 -5.11
C SER A 44 13.45 51.56 -5.75
N PRO A 45 13.19 50.46 -5.01
CA PRO A 45 12.55 49.27 -5.55
C PRO A 45 11.02 49.40 -5.47
N ARG A 46 10.37 50.01 -6.47
CA ARG A 46 8.92 49.97 -6.64
C ARG A 46 8.57 49.62 -8.09
N GLY A 47 8.68 48.34 -8.40
CA GLY A 47 8.24 47.74 -9.66
C GLY A 47 8.40 46.22 -9.56
N ASN A 48 7.32 45.48 -9.81
CA ASN A 48 7.28 44.02 -9.71
C ASN A 48 8.27 43.38 -10.71
N GLY A 49 9.43 42.97 -10.21
CA GLY A 49 10.49 42.32 -10.99
C GLY A 49 11.84 42.81 -10.51
N LYS A 50 12.50 42.05 -9.62
CA LYS A 50 13.90 42.30 -9.27
C LYS A 50 14.73 42.12 -10.55
N LYS A 51 15.20 43.22 -11.16
CA LYS A 51 16.09 43.18 -12.32
C LYS A 51 17.40 42.48 -11.93
N MET A 52 17.82 41.52 -12.74
CA MET A 52 19.01 40.69 -12.49
C MET A 52 20.28 41.53 -12.57
N ARG A 53 21.23 41.30 -11.66
CA ARG A 53 22.50 42.03 -11.62
C ARG A 53 23.60 41.24 -12.33
N ARG A 54 24.52 41.95 -12.99
CA ARG A 54 25.70 41.31 -13.59
C ARG A 54 26.47 40.50 -12.54
N GLY A 55 26.76 39.24 -12.84
CA GLY A 55 27.43 38.32 -11.93
C GLY A 55 26.54 37.69 -10.85
N GLU A 56 25.24 37.99 -10.82
CA GLU A 56 24.28 37.27 -9.97
C GLU A 56 24.20 35.80 -10.40
N SER A 57 24.07 34.89 -9.44
CA SER A 57 23.96 33.44 -9.67
C SER A 57 22.58 33.11 -10.25
N VAL A 58 22.55 32.60 -11.47
CA VAL A 58 21.33 32.34 -12.24
C VAL A 58 21.38 30.95 -12.85
N VAL A 59 20.22 30.37 -13.15
CA VAL A 59 20.10 29.09 -13.83
C VAL A 59 19.41 29.26 -15.17
N ASN A 60 19.76 28.41 -16.14
CA ASN A 60 18.95 28.26 -17.34
C ASN A 60 17.64 27.56 -16.98
N HIS A 61 16.52 28.11 -17.44
CA HIS A 61 15.20 27.82 -16.95
C HIS A 61 14.19 27.81 -18.10
N VAL A 62 13.39 26.76 -18.18
CA VAL A 62 12.20 26.70 -19.02
C VAL A 62 10.99 27.11 -18.19
N ASP A 63 10.30 28.17 -18.60
CA ASP A 63 9.01 28.53 -18.02
C ASP A 63 7.89 27.78 -18.72
N MET A 64 7.16 26.95 -17.99
CA MET A 64 6.03 26.16 -18.49
C MET A 64 4.68 26.68 -17.95
N SER A 65 4.67 27.80 -17.22
CA SER A 65 3.47 28.30 -16.52
C SER A 65 2.42 28.93 -17.44
N THR A 66 2.79 29.32 -18.65
CA THR A 66 1.91 29.90 -19.68
C THR A 66 1.56 28.87 -20.76
N GLU A 67 0.70 29.22 -21.72
CA GLU A 67 0.36 28.33 -22.84
C GLU A 67 1.57 27.99 -23.72
N VAL A 68 2.48 28.95 -23.89
CA VAL A 68 3.74 28.78 -24.63
C VAL A 68 4.87 28.70 -23.63
N ALA A 69 5.75 27.71 -23.80
CA ALA A 69 6.96 27.59 -23.01
C ALA A 69 8.14 28.30 -23.68
N PHE A 70 9.04 28.86 -22.87
CA PHE A 70 10.19 29.61 -23.36
C PHE A 70 11.39 29.49 -22.44
N VAL A 71 12.58 29.58 -23.04
CA VAL A 71 13.87 29.52 -22.33
C VAL A 71 14.24 30.90 -21.80
N THR A 72 14.62 30.95 -20.52
CA THR A 72 15.01 32.17 -19.79
C THR A 72 16.13 31.87 -18.81
N GLU A 73 16.73 32.92 -18.26
CA GLU A 73 17.56 32.83 -17.06
C GLU A 73 16.74 33.32 -15.85
N LYS A 74 16.84 32.62 -14.71
CA LYS A 74 16.23 33.06 -13.45
C LYS A 74 17.24 33.01 -12.31
N PRO A 75 17.23 33.98 -11.37
CA PRO A 75 18.03 33.89 -10.15
C PRO A 75 17.74 32.62 -9.36
N VAL A 76 18.79 31.97 -8.82
CA VAL A 76 18.67 30.77 -7.97
C VAL A 76 17.69 31.02 -6.81
N GLY A 77 17.75 32.21 -6.20
CA GLY A 77 16.83 32.62 -5.12
C GLY A 77 15.39 32.88 -5.55
N SER A 78 15.01 32.61 -6.80
CA SER A 78 13.65 32.82 -7.33
C SER A 78 13.05 31.61 -8.03
N VAL A 79 13.88 30.73 -8.59
CA VAL A 79 13.44 29.49 -9.25
C VAL A 79 12.84 28.50 -8.24
N PHE A 80 11.83 27.74 -8.68
CA PHE A 80 11.07 26.77 -7.87
C PHE A 80 10.44 27.32 -6.58
N GLY A 81 10.42 28.64 -6.41
CA GLY A 81 9.83 29.30 -5.26
C GLY A 81 8.32 29.44 -5.40
N ARG A 82 7.54 28.79 -4.52
CA ARG A 82 6.11 29.09 -4.34
C ARG A 82 5.95 30.21 -3.32
N PHE A 83 5.13 31.19 -3.65
CA PHE A 83 4.77 32.28 -2.73
C PHE A 83 3.52 31.91 -1.94
N ASN A 84 3.52 32.21 -0.64
CA ASN A 84 2.36 32.09 0.24
C ASN A 84 1.74 30.68 0.32
N MET A 85 2.54 29.61 0.15
CA MET A 85 2.02 28.23 0.21
C MET A 85 1.31 27.96 1.54
N TYR A 86 1.99 28.20 2.66
CA TYR A 86 1.43 27.99 4.01
C TYR A 86 0.27 28.94 4.32
N GLN A 87 0.39 30.21 3.90
CA GLN A 87 -0.65 31.21 4.14
C GLN A 87 -1.95 30.89 3.41
N LYS A 88 -1.87 30.45 2.14
CA LYS A 88 -3.04 29.98 1.38
C LYS A 88 -3.70 28.76 1.99
N ALA A 89 -2.93 27.93 2.68
CA ALA A 89 -3.44 26.76 3.41
C ALA A 89 -3.91 27.09 4.84
N GLY A 90 -3.93 28.37 5.23
CA GLY A 90 -4.36 28.79 6.56
C GLY A 90 -3.44 28.31 7.70
N ILE A 91 -2.15 28.11 7.44
CA ILE A 91 -1.14 27.73 8.43
C ILE A 91 -0.56 29.01 9.06
N SER A 92 -0.38 29.01 10.39
CA SER A 92 0.10 30.19 11.10
C SER A 92 1.57 30.50 10.81
N ASN A 93 1.96 31.78 10.93
CA ASN A 93 3.35 32.19 10.77
C ASN A 93 4.30 31.48 11.77
N LYS A 94 3.82 31.15 12.97
CA LYS A 94 4.60 30.45 13.99
C LYS A 94 4.91 29.01 13.56
N GLU A 95 3.91 28.29 13.08
CA GLU A 95 4.07 26.91 12.59
C GLU A 95 4.94 26.86 11.33
N GLN A 96 4.71 27.79 10.41
CA GLN A 96 5.56 27.96 9.24
C GLN A 96 7.02 28.18 9.62
N THR A 97 7.30 29.12 10.55
CA THR A 97 8.68 29.43 10.95
C THR A 97 9.34 28.21 11.60
N ARG A 98 8.59 27.48 12.43
CA ARG A 98 9.06 26.25 13.07
C ARG A 98 9.44 25.17 12.05
N ILE A 99 8.58 24.89 11.07
CA ILE A 99 8.87 23.83 10.09
C ILE A 99 10.01 24.21 9.14
N GLU A 100 10.08 25.48 8.71
CA GLU A 100 11.17 25.95 7.84
C GLU A 100 12.53 25.94 8.57
N HIS A 101 12.57 26.20 9.89
CA HIS A 101 13.79 25.98 10.67
C HIS A 101 14.25 24.52 10.66
N LYS A 102 13.32 23.56 10.74
CA LYS A 102 13.62 22.13 10.67
C LYS A 102 14.11 21.74 9.27
N PHE A 103 13.47 22.24 8.21
CA PHE A 103 13.95 22.04 6.84
C PHE A 103 15.35 22.62 6.61
N ASN A 104 15.63 23.83 7.09
CA ASN A 104 16.96 24.44 6.96
C ASN A 104 18.06 23.57 7.59
N ARG A 105 17.77 22.94 8.74
CA ARG A 105 18.71 22.00 9.38
C ARG A 105 18.89 20.74 8.54
N LEU A 106 17.80 20.12 8.09
CA LEU A 106 17.84 18.93 7.22
C LEU A 106 18.62 19.19 5.93
N GLU A 107 18.37 20.34 5.28
CA GLU A 107 19.07 20.79 4.08
C GLU A 107 20.56 21.04 4.35
N SER A 108 20.91 21.65 5.49
CA SER A 108 22.31 21.86 5.89
C SER A 108 23.06 20.53 6.07
N ASP A 109 22.45 19.58 6.77
CA ASP A 109 23.03 18.25 7.03
C ASP A 109 23.22 17.47 5.72
N ALA A 110 22.21 17.47 4.83
CA ALA A 110 22.32 16.83 3.52
C ALA A 110 23.35 17.54 2.61
N SER A 111 23.39 18.88 2.63
CA SER A 111 24.33 19.68 1.84
C SER A 111 25.78 19.35 2.17
N ALA A 112 26.11 19.13 3.44
CA ALA A 112 27.47 18.72 3.84
C ALA A 112 27.88 17.39 3.19
N ILE A 113 26.97 16.42 3.12
CA ILE A 113 27.21 15.12 2.48
C ILE A 113 27.32 15.29 0.95
N PHE A 114 26.43 16.04 0.32
CA PHE A 114 26.44 16.25 -1.13
C PHE A 114 27.66 17.02 -1.61
N ARG A 115 28.15 18.01 -0.83
CA ARG A 115 29.43 18.66 -1.12
C ARG A 115 30.59 17.67 -1.12
N ARG A 116 30.63 16.73 -0.17
CA ARG A 116 31.65 15.66 -0.16
C ARG A 116 31.55 14.74 -1.37
N MET A 117 30.34 14.39 -1.80
CA MET A 117 30.13 13.63 -3.05
C MET A 117 30.69 14.40 -4.25
N LEU A 118 30.35 15.68 -4.40
CA LEU A 118 30.83 16.53 -5.50
C LEU A 118 32.36 16.72 -5.44
N THR A 119 32.95 16.95 -4.26
CA THR A 119 34.40 17.04 -4.11
C THR A 119 35.09 15.73 -4.51
N ALA A 120 34.54 14.58 -4.13
CA ALA A 120 35.09 13.28 -4.53
C ALA A 120 35.00 13.06 -6.05
N LEU A 121 33.88 13.47 -6.66
CA LEU A 121 33.67 13.41 -8.11
C LEU A 121 34.67 14.32 -8.86
N THR A 122 34.81 15.59 -8.44
CA THR A 122 35.76 16.54 -9.06
C THR A 122 37.21 16.11 -8.88
N ALA A 123 37.54 15.44 -7.77
CA ALA A 123 38.85 14.82 -7.54
C ALA A 123 39.04 13.51 -8.31
N ASN A 124 38.11 13.13 -9.20
CA ASN A 124 38.13 11.92 -10.02
C ASN A 124 38.33 10.63 -9.20
N ARG A 125 37.78 10.59 -7.97
CA ARG A 125 37.77 9.37 -7.15
C ARG A 125 36.77 8.39 -7.74
N ARG A 126 37.03 7.08 -7.58
CA ARG A 126 36.09 6.03 -8.02
C ARG A 126 34.79 6.00 -7.21
N GLY A 127 34.81 6.52 -5.98
CA GLY A 127 33.68 6.54 -5.07
C GLY A 127 34.01 7.25 -3.76
N LEU A 128 33.09 7.16 -2.80
CA LEU A 128 33.29 7.65 -1.44
C LEU A 128 32.67 6.73 -0.38
N TRP A 129 33.27 6.75 0.81
CA TRP A 129 32.70 6.10 1.98
C TRP A 129 31.70 7.02 2.66
N LEU A 130 30.52 6.48 2.95
CA LEU A 130 29.51 7.09 3.81
C LEU A 130 29.21 6.16 4.98
N THR A 131 29.03 6.74 6.16
CA THR A 131 28.55 5.96 7.32
C THR A 131 27.08 5.58 7.11
N ARG A 132 26.58 4.62 7.90
CA ARG A 132 25.15 4.28 7.92
C ARG A 132 24.27 5.49 8.22
N GLU A 133 24.67 6.32 9.17
CA GLU A 133 23.94 7.53 9.54
C GLU A 133 23.89 8.53 8.38
N GLU A 134 25.01 8.76 7.68
CA GLU A 134 25.06 9.64 6.51
C GLU A 134 24.18 9.12 5.37
N ARG A 135 24.24 7.81 5.08
CA ARG A 135 23.36 7.18 4.09
C ARG A 135 21.88 7.34 4.47
N ASN A 136 21.54 7.09 5.74
CA ASN A 136 20.17 7.24 6.21
C ASN A 136 19.71 8.70 6.16
N GLN A 137 20.60 9.66 6.44
CA GLN A 137 20.33 11.09 6.31
C GLN A 137 20.02 11.50 4.88
N VAL A 138 20.76 10.96 3.89
CA VAL A 138 20.46 11.18 2.47
C VAL A 138 19.08 10.63 2.11
N ARG A 139 18.76 9.39 2.52
CA ARG A 139 17.45 8.78 2.25
C ARG A 139 16.30 9.54 2.90
N LYS A 140 16.47 9.98 4.15
CA LYS A 140 15.51 10.86 4.82
C LYS A 140 15.29 12.14 4.03
N PHE A 141 16.37 12.80 3.63
CA PHE A 141 16.30 14.04 2.87
C PHE A 141 15.49 13.85 1.58
N LEU A 142 15.78 12.80 0.79
CA LEU A 142 15.06 12.51 -0.46
C LEU A 142 13.56 12.30 -0.21
N PHE A 143 13.20 11.48 0.78
CA PHE A 143 11.79 11.25 1.13
C PHE A 143 11.09 12.51 1.62
N VAL A 144 11.74 13.29 2.47
CA VAL A 144 11.13 14.52 3.01
C VAL A 144 10.93 15.55 1.90
N MET A 145 11.83 15.65 0.91
CA MET A 145 11.61 16.50 -0.27
C MET A 145 10.44 16.00 -1.13
N LYS A 146 10.32 14.67 -1.32
CA LYS A 146 9.17 14.03 -1.97
C LYS A 146 7.85 14.32 -1.25
N TYR A 147 7.83 14.15 0.06
CA TYR A 147 6.65 14.36 0.90
C TYR A 147 6.27 15.83 1.07
N ARG A 148 7.25 16.76 1.06
CA ARG A 148 6.99 18.21 1.02
C ARG A 148 6.45 18.66 -0.34
N GLY A 149 6.72 17.89 -1.40
CA GLY A 149 6.46 18.23 -2.79
C GLY A 149 4.99 18.60 -3.10
N PRO A 150 4.75 19.20 -4.27
CA PRO A 150 3.45 19.75 -4.64
C PRO A 150 2.33 18.70 -4.65
N THR A 151 2.62 17.45 -4.99
CA THR A 151 1.66 16.33 -5.01
C THR A 151 1.12 16.02 -3.61
N SER A 152 2.00 15.80 -2.63
CA SER A 152 1.62 15.49 -1.25
C SER A 152 0.97 16.70 -0.59
N PHE A 153 1.52 17.90 -0.78
CA PHE A 153 0.86 19.13 -0.32
C PHE A 153 -0.56 19.27 -0.91
N GLY A 154 -0.74 19.02 -2.21
CA GLY A 154 -2.04 19.06 -2.88
C GLY A 154 -3.05 18.08 -2.29
N ARG A 155 -2.61 16.85 -1.95
CA ARG A 155 -3.44 15.83 -1.29
C ARG A 155 -4.03 16.32 0.04
N TYR A 156 -3.28 17.10 0.82
CA TYR A 156 -3.71 17.54 2.16
C TYR A 156 -4.25 18.97 2.21
N CYS A 157 -4.07 19.78 1.16
CA CYS A 157 -4.47 21.19 1.12
C CYS A 157 -5.99 21.34 0.86
N HIS A 158 -6.80 20.76 1.74
CA HIS A 158 -8.26 20.82 1.75
C HIS A 158 -8.75 21.48 3.05
N GLU A 159 -9.80 22.28 2.97
CA GLU A 159 -10.35 22.99 4.14
C GLU A 159 -10.93 22.03 5.17
N THR A 160 -11.53 20.94 4.70
CA THR A 160 -12.26 19.99 5.53
C THR A 160 -12.14 18.55 4.99
N MET A 161 -12.52 17.56 5.81
CA MET A 161 -12.57 16.17 5.35
C MET A 161 -13.61 15.92 4.25
N GLU A 162 -14.67 16.72 4.17
CA GLU A 162 -15.68 16.61 3.10
C GLU A 162 -15.05 16.88 1.73
N THR A 163 -14.16 17.88 1.65
CA THR A 163 -13.49 18.29 0.41
C THR A 163 -12.24 17.47 0.08
N TYR A 164 -11.70 16.71 1.05
CA TYR A 164 -10.60 15.77 0.82
C TYR A 164 -10.98 14.69 -0.18
N ASN A 165 -10.15 14.51 -1.21
CA ASN A 165 -10.42 13.64 -2.36
C ASN A 165 -9.22 12.75 -2.69
N ALA A 166 -8.93 11.79 -1.80
CA ALA A 166 -7.99 10.70 -2.05
C ALA A 166 -8.55 9.38 -1.53
N GLU A 167 -7.97 8.27 -1.96
CA GLU A 167 -8.46 6.90 -1.69
C GLU A 167 -8.52 6.55 -0.19
N ASP A 168 -7.69 7.21 0.62
CA ASP A 168 -7.55 6.94 2.04
C ASP A 168 -8.41 7.86 2.95
N LYS A 169 -9.42 8.52 2.37
CA LYS A 169 -10.29 9.48 3.05
C LYS A 169 -10.85 8.96 4.37
N GLU A 170 -11.32 7.72 4.38
CA GLU A 170 -11.92 7.10 5.57
C GLU A 170 -10.89 6.86 6.66
N GLN A 171 -9.72 6.31 6.32
CA GLN A 171 -8.62 6.07 7.27
C GLN A 171 -8.08 7.38 7.84
N LEU A 172 -7.91 8.40 6.99
CA LEU A 172 -7.47 9.72 7.43
C LEU A 172 -8.50 10.37 8.37
N ALA A 173 -9.80 10.26 8.07
CA ALA A 173 -10.87 10.79 8.93
C ALA A 173 -10.84 10.15 10.33
N MET A 174 -10.62 8.83 10.40
CA MET A 174 -10.49 8.11 11.67
C MET A 174 -9.28 8.60 12.46
N TYR A 175 -8.11 8.68 11.81
CA TYR A 175 -6.88 9.16 12.43
C TYR A 175 -7.04 10.60 12.95
N MET A 176 -7.65 11.49 12.16
CA MET A 176 -7.91 12.87 12.54
C MET A 176 -8.83 12.95 13.76
N ARG A 177 -9.89 12.13 13.83
CA ARG A 177 -10.78 12.07 14.99
C ARG A 177 -10.06 11.58 16.25
N GLU A 178 -9.23 10.55 16.11
CA GLU A 178 -8.47 9.98 17.23
C GLU A 178 -7.42 10.97 17.79
N LYS A 179 -6.72 11.68 16.90
CA LYS A 179 -5.64 12.62 17.27
C LYS A 179 -6.11 14.07 17.49
N GLY A 180 -7.39 14.35 17.26
CA GLY A 180 -7.97 15.68 17.45
C GLY A 180 -7.58 16.70 16.38
N PHE A 181 -7.32 16.27 15.15
CA PHE A 181 -7.06 17.16 14.02
C PHE A 181 -8.36 17.61 13.35
N SER A 182 -8.47 18.91 13.08
CA SER A 182 -9.65 19.48 12.41
C SER A 182 -9.51 19.56 10.89
N ARG A 183 -8.28 19.76 10.37
CA ARG A 183 -8.03 19.91 8.94
C ARG A 183 -6.98 18.89 8.45
N PRO A 184 -7.13 18.33 7.23
CA PRO A 184 -6.14 17.41 6.67
C PRO A 184 -4.73 18.01 6.61
N ILE A 185 -4.62 19.32 6.34
CA ILE A 185 -3.32 19.99 6.27
C ILE A 185 -2.55 19.98 7.59
N ASP A 186 -3.26 19.93 8.72
CA ASP A 186 -2.64 19.86 10.05
C ASP A 186 -1.96 18.48 10.25
N VAL A 187 -2.52 17.41 9.67
CA VAL A 187 -1.88 16.08 9.63
C VAL A 187 -0.61 16.12 8.80
N TRP A 188 -0.62 16.75 7.63
CA TRP A 188 0.58 16.88 6.79
C TRP A 188 1.71 17.64 7.49
N MET A 189 1.38 18.70 8.22
CA MET A 189 2.34 19.48 9.01
C MET A 189 2.93 18.67 10.18
N ASP A 190 2.09 17.95 10.93
CA ASP A 190 2.56 17.08 12.01
C ASP A 190 3.44 15.95 11.47
N ASN A 191 3.02 15.29 10.38
CA ASN A 191 3.76 14.25 9.68
C ASN A 191 5.17 14.74 9.26
N LEU A 192 5.27 15.92 8.63
CA LEU A 192 6.56 16.52 8.26
C LEU A 192 7.47 16.72 9.47
N GLU A 193 6.93 17.21 10.58
CA GLU A 193 7.68 17.41 11.81
C GLU A 193 8.22 16.08 12.35
N LYS A 194 7.38 15.03 12.43
CA LYS A 194 7.82 13.70 12.90
C LYS A 194 8.87 13.08 11.97
N LEU A 195 8.69 13.19 10.66
CA LEU A 195 9.63 12.65 9.66
C LEU A 195 11.01 13.30 9.75
N ILE A 196 11.07 14.61 10.01
CA ILE A 196 12.35 15.30 10.19
C ILE A 196 13.00 14.90 11.52
N ASP A 197 12.22 14.89 12.60
CA ASP A 197 12.69 14.66 13.97
C ASP A 197 13.08 13.22 14.28
N VAL A 198 12.51 12.22 13.59
CA VAL A 198 12.80 10.82 13.86
C VAL A 198 14.28 10.52 13.61
N LYS A 199 14.98 9.91 14.56
CA LYS A 199 16.39 9.54 14.39
C LYS A 199 16.49 8.22 13.63
N MET A 200 17.00 8.26 12.40
CA MET A 200 17.20 7.06 11.57
C MET A 200 18.60 6.48 11.78
N ASP A 201 18.84 5.90 12.94
CA ASP A 201 20.14 5.37 13.36
C ASP A 201 20.31 3.88 13.05
N ALA A 202 21.36 3.27 13.61
CA ALA A 202 21.73 1.89 13.35
C ALA A 202 20.80 0.90 14.07
N GLU A 203 20.15 1.34 15.14
CA GLU A 203 19.28 0.55 16.00
C GLU A 203 17.95 0.20 15.27
N MET A 204 17.60 0.95 14.22
CA MET A 204 16.42 0.72 13.36
C MET A 204 15.06 0.84 14.08
N ASP A 205 15.05 1.25 15.36
CA ASP A 205 13.82 1.45 16.16
C ASP A 205 12.83 2.41 15.50
N TRP A 206 13.33 3.34 14.69
CA TRP A 206 12.50 4.29 13.94
C TRP A 206 11.48 3.61 13.02
N ILE A 207 11.74 2.37 12.55
CA ILE A 207 10.77 1.61 11.74
C ILE A 207 9.50 1.31 12.54
N GLN A 208 9.64 0.96 13.82
CA GLN A 208 8.49 0.66 14.70
C GLN A 208 7.91 1.94 15.31
N GLN A 209 8.75 2.94 15.58
CA GLN A 209 8.30 4.20 16.17
C GLN A 209 7.51 5.06 15.18
N LEU A 210 7.89 5.10 13.90
CA LEU A 210 7.29 6.04 12.96
C LEU A 210 5.77 5.84 12.79
N PRO A 211 5.24 4.61 12.57
CA PRO A 211 3.80 4.39 12.43
C PRO A 211 2.97 4.70 13.68
N THR A 212 3.60 4.76 14.86
CA THR A 212 2.91 5.12 16.12
C THR A 212 2.88 6.63 16.37
N ARG A 213 3.73 7.40 15.68
CA ARG A 213 3.95 8.84 15.93
C ARG A 213 3.30 9.76 14.91
N MET A 214 3.00 9.26 13.72
CA MET A 214 2.43 10.01 12.59
C MET A 214 1.36 9.16 11.89
N TYR A 215 0.72 9.70 10.86
CA TYR A 215 -0.29 8.94 10.10
C TYR A 215 0.31 7.62 9.54
N PRO A 216 -0.22 6.43 9.90
CA PRO A 216 0.44 5.15 9.61
C PRO A 216 0.69 4.88 8.13
N THR A 217 -0.26 5.23 7.25
CA THR A 217 -0.13 5.02 5.80
C THR A 217 1.10 5.73 5.24
N ASP A 218 1.32 6.99 5.64
CA ASP A 218 2.48 7.76 5.19
C ASP A 218 3.78 7.32 5.89
N ALA A 219 3.70 6.84 7.14
CA ALA A 219 4.84 6.25 7.83
C ALA A 219 5.36 5.00 7.09
N TYR A 220 4.46 4.11 6.68
CA TYR A 220 4.83 2.94 5.88
C TYR A 220 5.39 3.33 4.51
N TRP A 221 4.89 4.41 3.89
CA TRP A 221 5.48 4.94 2.67
C TRP A 221 6.93 5.40 2.88
N ALA A 222 7.21 6.13 3.97
CA ALA A 222 8.55 6.57 4.34
C ALA A 222 9.50 5.39 4.57
N ILE A 223 9.05 4.38 5.32
CA ILE A 223 9.81 3.15 5.59
C ILE A 223 10.11 2.42 4.28
N THR A 224 9.09 2.24 3.44
CA THR A 224 9.22 1.55 2.15
C THR A 224 10.21 2.26 1.23
N HIS A 225 10.12 3.58 1.09
CA HIS A 225 11.08 4.39 0.33
C HIS A 225 12.52 4.20 0.84
N CYS A 226 12.69 4.19 2.16
CA CYS A 226 14.02 4.13 2.78
C CYS A 226 14.64 2.72 2.80
N GLN A 227 13.83 1.64 2.77
CA GLN A 227 14.30 0.26 2.94
C GLN A 227 14.20 -0.60 1.67
N SER A 228 13.24 -0.33 0.79
CA SER A 228 12.96 -1.20 -0.38
C SER A 228 13.79 -0.85 -1.61
N SER A 229 14.82 -0.01 -1.45
CA SER A 229 15.73 0.40 -2.51
C SER A 229 17.18 0.45 -2.01
N TYR A 230 18.14 0.31 -2.93
CA TYR A 230 19.53 0.63 -2.68
C TYR A 230 19.94 1.91 -3.42
N MET A 231 20.82 2.68 -2.79
CA MET A 231 21.27 3.98 -3.31
C MET A 231 22.50 3.80 -4.20
N THR A 232 22.51 4.45 -5.35
CA THR A 232 23.65 4.48 -6.28
C THR A 232 23.94 5.91 -6.73
N LEU A 233 25.19 6.17 -7.13
CA LEU A 233 25.63 7.48 -7.62
C LEU A 233 25.93 7.36 -9.12
N CYS A 234 25.15 8.04 -9.94
CA CYS A 234 25.24 7.98 -11.39
C CYS A 234 25.80 9.28 -11.94
N THR A 235 26.67 9.17 -12.95
CA THR A 235 27.32 10.30 -13.61
C THR A 235 27.25 10.10 -15.12
N PRO A 236 27.00 11.11 -15.96
CA PRO A 236 27.04 10.90 -17.40
C PRO A 236 28.48 10.66 -17.88
N SER A 237 28.70 9.68 -18.76
CA SER A 237 30.03 9.37 -19.29
C SER A 237 30.52 10.44 -20.27
N ALA A 238 29.64 10.89 -21.16
CA ALA A 238 29.94 11.95 -22.11
C ALA A 238 29.96 13.32 -21.42
N ARG A 239 30.84 14.22 -21.88
CA ARG A 239 31.01 15.55 -21.28
C ARG A 239 29.87 16.52 -21.59
N ASP A 240 29.17 16.28 -22.69
CA ASP A 240 28.03 17.04 -23.18
C ASP A 240 26.69 16.47 -22.67
N ALA A 241 26.71 15.38 -21.91
CA ALA A 241 25.54 14.79 -21.28
C ALA A 241 25.31 15.35 -19.86
N GLU A 242 24.06 15.73 -19.57
CA GLU A 242 23.67 16.40 -18.33
C GLU A 242 22.28 15.97 -17.89
N PHE A 243 22.06 15.87 -16.59
CA PHE A 243 20.73 15.62 -16.01
C PHE A 243 19.95 16.92 -15.86
N ILE A 244 18.67 16.91 -16.23
CA ILE A 244 17.75 18.04 -16.02
C ILE A 244 17.08 17.97 -14.64
N VAL A 245 16.48 19.07 -14.19
CA VAL A 245 15.74 19.13 -12.92
C VAL A 245 14.37 19.78 -13.12
N PRO A 246 13.28 19.02 -13.03
CA PRO A 246 11.94 19.58 -12.92
C PRO A 246 11.61 20.03 -11.48
N ASP A 247 10.58 20.86 -11.31
CA ASP A 247 10.14 21.36 -10.00
C ASP A 247 9.52 20.28 -9.07
N ASN A 248 9.14 19.13 -9.65
CA ASN A 248 8.59 17.97 -8.97
C ASN A 248 9.58 16.76 -8.92
N CYS A 249 10.89 16.98 -9.17
CA CYS A 249 11.85 15.91 -9.40
C CYS A 249 11.88 14.78 -8.35
N TYR A 250 11.65 15.10 -7.08
CA TYR A 250 11.60 14.12 -5.98
C TYR A 250 10.33 13.27 -5.95
N SER A 251 9.27 13.69 -6.64
CA SER A 251 8.02 12.94 -6.80
C SER A 251 8.04 12.02 -8.01
N ILE A 252 9.01 12.19 -8.92
CA ILE A 252 9.13 11.39 -10.14
C ILE A 252 9.85 10.08 -9.83
N ALA A 253 9.28 9.00 -10.36
CA ALA A 253 9.90 7.68 -10.38
C ALA A 253 9.69 7.04 -11.74
N GLU A 254 10.58 6.14 -12.12
CA GLU A 254 10.35 5.20 -13.22
C GLU A 254 9.66 3.95 -12.67
N GLY A 255 8.68 3.45 -13.43
CA GLY A 255 7.77 2.36 -13.10
C GLY A 255 6.55 2.38 -14.03
N PRO A 256 5.77 1.30 -14.13
CA PRO A 256 4.64 1.22 -15.06
C PRO A 256 3.59 2.32 -14.79
N HIS A 257 3.35 3.12 -15.82
CA HIS A 257 2.44 4.28 -15.80
C HIS A 257 1.07 4.01 -16.43
N GLU A 258 0.89 2.85 -17.07
CA GLU A 258 -0.34 2.53 -17.77
C GLU A 258 -1.27 1.68 -16.91
N ALA A 259 -2.26 2.34 -16.32
CA ALA A 259 -3.46 1.64 -15.91
C ALA A 259 -4.36 1.47 -17.14
N PRO A 260 -4.80 0.24 -17.47
CA PRO A 260 -5.69 0.02 -18.59
C PRO A 260 -7.00 0.78 -18.40
N MET A 261 -7.62 1.24 -19.50
CA MET A 261 -8.91 1.92 -19.44
C MET A 261 -10.03 0.93 -19.13
N ASP A 262 -10.83 1.22 -18.10
CA ASP A 262 -12.07 0.50 -17.85
C ASP A 262 -13.08 0.85 -18.95
N ALA A 263 -13.31 -0.12 -19.84
CA ALA A 263 -14.23 -0.04 -20.97
C ALA A 263 -15.68 0.36 -20.59
N THR A 264 -16.09 0.12 -19.35
CA THR A 264 -17.45 0.39 -18.86
C THR A 264 -17.60 1.79 -18.28
N SER A 265 -16.55 2.34 -17.69
CA SER A 265 -16.59 3.65 -17.03
C SER A 265 -15.85 4.75 -17.78
N GLY A 266 -15.05 4.40 -18.79
CA GLY A 266 -14.17 5.33 -19.51
C GLY A 266 -13.06 5.91 -18.63
N LYS A 267 -12.87 5.38 -17.43
CA LYS A 267 -11.84 5.82 -16.48
C LYS A 267 -10.66 4.84 -16.53
N ARG A 268 -9.43 5.33 -16.44
CA ARG A 268 -8.27 4.44 -16.20
C ARG A 268 -8.51 3.64 -14.91
N ALA A 269 -8.21 2.35 -14.94
CA ALA A 269 -8.20 1.51 -13.74
C ALA A 269 -7.31 2.14 -12.66
N ILE A 270 -7.48 1.73 -11.40
CA ILE A 270 -6.64 2.24 -10.30
C ILE A 270 -5.18 1.90 -10.63
N GLN A 271 -4.38 2.93 -10.89
CA GLN A 271 -2.96 2.80 -11.16
C GLN A 271 -2.28 2.33 -9.88
N LYS A 272 -1.84 1.07 -9.85
CA LYS A 272 -1.03 0.57 -8.75
C LYS A 272 0.40 1.10 -8.94
N TRP A 273 0.78 2.01 -8.06
CA TRP A 273 2.08 2.68 -8.08
C TRP A 273 3.19 1.76 -7.56
N THR A 274 4.17 1.44 -8.40
CA THR A 274 5.44 0.81 -8.00
C THR A 274 6.61 1.67 -8.49
N SER A 275 7.33 2.29 -7.56
CA SER A 275 8.58 3.01 -7.86
C SER A 275 9.72 2.00 -8.07
N LEU A 276 10.14 1.78 -9.32
CA LEU A 276 11.29 0.92 -9.64
C LEU A 276 12.62 1.68 -9.50
N HIS A 277 12.66 2.92 -9.97
CA HIS A 277 13.78 3.82 -9.79
C HIS A 277 13.30 5.21 -9.36
N GLU A 278 13.82 5.72 -8.24
CA GLU A 278 13.57 7.12 -7.83
C GLU A 278 14.85 7.95 -7.96
N PHE A 279 14.68 9.26 -8.18
CA PHE A 279 15.76 10.14 -8.58
C PHE A 279 16.01 11.26 -7.57
N GLY A 280 17.29 11.53 -7.29
CA GLY A 280 17.74 12.68 -6.52
C GLY A 280 18.81 13.47 -7.28
N PRO A 281 18.43 14.43 -8.14
CA PRO A 281 19.38 15.24 -8.89
C PRO A 281 20.22 16.11 -7.95
N ILE A 282 21.55 16.01 -8.04
CA ILE A 282 22.49 16.75 -7.19
C ILE A 282 23.17 17.87 -7.98
N SER A 283 23.63 17.57 -9.18
CA SER A 283 24.24 18.50 -10.12
C SER A 283 24.01 17.99 -11.55
N PRO A 284 24.32 18.79 -12.60
CA PRO A 284 24.21 18.35 -13.99
C PRO A 284 24.98 17.04 -14.26
N ARG A 285 25.97 16.74 -13.42
CA ARG A 285 26.93 15.64 -13.58
C ARG A 285 26.80 14.55 -12.53
N LEU A 286 25.87 14.68 -11.57
CA LEU A 286 25.69 13.74 -10.48
C LEU A 286 24.21 13.57 -10.14
N LEU A 287 23.74 12.33 -10.23
CA LEU A 287 22.40 11.90 -9.89
C LEU A 287 22.46 10.78 -8.85
N ILE A 288 21.63 10.89 -7.81
CA ILE A 288 21.35 9.74 -6.94
C ILE A 288 20.20 8.95 -7.58
N VAL A 289 20.38 7.63 -7.70
CA VAL A 289 19.30 6.72 -8.07
C VAL A 289 19.01 5.80 -6.89
N LEU A 290 17.75 5.71 -6.49
CA LEU A 290 17.24 4.71 -5.55
C LEU A 290 16.66 3.58 -6.38
N ARG A 291 17.46 2.53 -6.60
CA ARG A 291 17.04 1.36 -7.38
C ARG A 291 16.32 0.36 -6.49
N SER A 292 15.15 -0.08 -6.92
CA SER A 292 14.33 -1.04 -6.19
C SER A 292 15.11 -2.32 -5.88
N ALA A 293 14.93 -2.83 -4.66
CA ALA A 293 15.47 -4.11 -4.23
C ALA A 293 14.81 -5.31 -4.96
N LEU A 294 13.77 -5.06 -5.74
CA LEU A 294 13.18 -6.03 -6.65
C LEU A 294 14.15 -6.47 -7.74
N PHE A 295 15.12 -5.65 -8.16
CA PHE A 295 16.09 -6.11 -9.17
C PHE A 295 17.10 -7.10 -8.58
N PRO A 296 17.53 -8.12 -9.36
CA PRO A 296 18.53 -9.08 -8.92
C PRO A 296 19.81 -8.43 -8.42
N CYS A 297 20.41 -9.04 -7.38
CA CYS A 297 21.67 -8.60 -6.81
C CYS A 297 22.60 -9.83 -6.71
N PRO A 298 23.36 -10.16 -7.78
CA PRO A 298 24.07 -11.44 -7.88
C PRO A 298 24.94 -11.79 -6.67
N GLN A 299 25.56 -10.77 -6.05
CA GLN A 299 26.42 -10.93 -4.88
C GLN A 299 25.66 -11.37 -3.62
N GLU A 300 24.42 -10.91 -3.44
CA GLU A 300 23.54 -11.29 -2.31
C GLU A 300 22.78 -12.58 -2.64
N ASP A 301 22.37 -12.74 -3.89
CA ASP A 301 21.54 -13.85 -4.36
C ASP A 301 22.31 -15.18 -4.40
N GLY A 302 23.63 -15.09 -4.62
CA GLY A 302 24.53 -16.24 -4.48
C GLY A 302 24.94 -16.54 -3.04
N ALA A 303 24.72 -15.62 -2.10
CA ALA A 303 25.11 -15.77 -0.69
C ALA A 303 24.06 -16.48 0.14
N ASP A 304 22.79 -16.20 -0.14
CA ASP A 304 21.67 -16.65 0.66
C ASP A 304 20.48 -17.00 -0.27
N ALA A 305 20.15 -18.29 -0.30
CA ALA A 305 19.06 -18.80 -1.12
C ALA A 305 17.70 -18.25 -0.69
N ASP A 306 17.51 -17.92 0.58
CA ASP A 306 16.25 -17.38 1.12
C ASP A 306 16.09 -15.90 0.73
N VAL A 307 17.19 -15.13 0.69
CA VAL A 307 17.18 -13.75 0.17
C VAL A 307 16.81 -13.74 -1.31
N ARG A 308 17.41 -14.65 -2.11
CA ARG A 308 17.06 -14.79 -3.53
C ARG A 308 15.59 -15.17 -3.70
N ALA A 309 15.14 -16.21 -3.01
CA ALA A 309 13.76 -16.69 -3.05
C ALA A 309 12.73 -15.62 -2.66
N THR A 310 13.02 -14.85 -1.60
CA THR A 310 12.16 -13.75 -1.15
C THR A 310 12.05 -12.66 -2.22
N ARG A 311 13.16 -12.32 -2.89
CA ARG A 311 13.14 -11.35 -3.98
C ARG A 311 12.38 -11.88 -5.19
N GLU A 312 12.64 -13.11 -5.62
CA GLU A 312 11.93 -13.75 -6.73
C GLU A 312 10.42 -13.77 -6.48
N LEU A 313 10.00 -14.01 -5.24
CA LEU A 313 8.59 -13.93 -4.86
C LEU A 313 8.01 -12.51 -4.98
N LEU A 314 8.75 -11.50 -4.49
CA LEU A 314 8.32 -10.10 -4.60
C LEU A 314 8.31 -9.63 -6.05
N GLN A 315 9.26 -10.10 -6.88
CA GLN A 315 9.27 -9.88 -8.32
C GLN A 315 8.02 -10.48 -8.96
N SER A 316 7.71 -11.75 -8.71
CA SER A 316 6.56 -12.43 -9.34
C SER A 316 5.24 -11.70 -9.05
N TYR A 317 5.05 -11.23 -7.81
CA TYR A 317 3.86 -10.44 -7.44
C TYR A 317 3.77 -9.14 -8.25
N GLN A 318 4.90 -8.49 -8.50
CA GLN A 318 4.94 -7.24 -9.27
C GLN A 318 4.79 -7.52 -10.77
N GLU A 319 5.47 -8.52 -11.31
CA GLU A 319 5.38 -8.92 -12.72
C GLU A 319 3.99 -9.39 -13.11
N ALA A 320 3.30 -10.11 -12.22
CA ALA A 320 1.90 -10.49 -12.38
C ALA A 320 0.96 -9.28 -12.54
N MET A 321 1.33 -8.12 -12.00
CA MET A 321 0.55 -6.89 -12.08
C MET A 321 1.02 -5.96 -13.20
N LEU A 322 2.30 -6.01 -13.56
CA LEU A 322 2.99 -4.95 -14.29
C LEU A 322 3.60 -5.41 -15.63
N GLY A 323 3.68 -6.72 -15.87
CA GLY A 323 4.51 -7.30 -16.93
C GLY A 323 5.97 -7.54 -16.48
N PRO A 324 6.81 -8.13 -17.32
CA PRO A 324 8.17 -8.53 -16.95
C PRO A 324 9.02 -7.33 -16.49
N LEU A 325 9.65 -7.42 -15.31
CA LEU A 325 10.48 -6.31 -14.80
C LEU A 325 11.73 -6.10 -15.67
N SER A 326 12.17 -7.13 -16.40
CA SER A 326 13.27 -7.06 -17.36
C SER A 326 13.00 -6.15 -18.56
N GLU A 327 11.74 -5.85 -18.84
CA GLU A 327 11.31 -5.01 -19.97
C GLU A 327 11.10 -3.54 -19.55
N THR A 328 11.31 -3.23 -18.26
CA THR A 328 11.17 -1.86 -17.75
C THR A 328 12.31 -0.95 -18.24
N LEU A 329 12.04 0.36 -18.32
CA LEU A 329 12.87 1.33 -19.04
C LEU A 329 14.34 1.34 -18.61
N LEU A 330 14.57 1.14 -17.31
CA LEU A 330 15.88 1.20 -16.68
C LEU A 330 16.28 -0.14 -16.04
N ALA A 331 15.69 -1.25 -16.49
CA ALA A 331 16.04 -2.59 -16.01
C ALA A 331 17.53 -2.91 -16.21
N ASP A 332 18.11 -2.43 -17.31
CA ASP A 332 19.49 -2.64 -17.73
C ASP A 332 20.49 -1.63 -17.12
N LEU A 333 20.04 -0.74 -16.23
CA LEU A 333 20.89 0.31 -15.65
C LEU A 333 22.19 -0.30 -15.05
N PRO A 334 23.40 0.13 -15.48
CA PRO A 334 24.66 -0.53 -15.14
C PRO A 334 25.18 -0.10 -13.77
N VAL A 335 24.43 -0.41 -12.72
CA VAL A 335 24.73 -0.05 -11.33
C VAL A 335 24.74 -1.27 -10.43
N SER A 336 25.48 -1.19 -9.32
CA SER A 336 25.50 -2.21 -8.29
C SER A 336 25.31 -1.60 -6.91
N LYS A 337 24.89 -2.43 -5.95
CA LYS A 337 24.82 -2.05 -4.54
C LYS A 337 26.18 -1.60 -4.01
N ALA A 338 26.19 -0.67 -3.07
CA ALA A 338 27.41 -0.22 -2.42
C ALA A 338 28.08 -1.36 -1.65
N SER A 339 29.40 -1.49 -1.78
CA SER A 339 30.18 -2.39 -0.94
C SER A 339 30.26 -1.84 0.49
N ASN A 340 30.65 -2.67 1.45
CA ASN A 340 30.62 -2.30 2.86
C ASN A 340 31.88 -2.79 3.61
N ASN A 341 32.10 -2.28 4.82
CA ASN A 341 33.29 -2.61 5.63
C ASN A 341 33.14 -3.85 6.52
N TYR A 342 32.01 -4.55 6.48
CA TYR A 342 31.70 -5.73 7.31
C TYR A 342 31.42 -7.00 6.47
N SER A 343 31.65 -6.94 5.17
CA SER A 343 31.49 -8.05 4.24
C SER A 343 32.56 -8.00 3.17
N LYS A 344 32.90 -9.16 2.61
CA LYS A 344 33.82 -9.29 1.47
C LYS A 344 33.20 -10.21 0.43
N VAL A 345 33.47 -9.94 -0.84
CA VAL A 345 33.08 -10.84 -1.93
C VAL A 345 34.15 -11.93 -2.04
N VAL A 346 33.74 -13.19 -1.93
CA VAL A 346 34.59 -14.39 -2.09
C VAL A 346 33.90 -15.28 -3.12
N ASP A 347 34.57 -15.60 -4.23
CA ASP A 347 34.03 -16.40 -5.34
C ASP A 347 32.70 -15.85 -5.89
N GLY A 348 32.60 -14.51 -5.99
CA GLY A 348 31.39 -13.83 -6.48
C GLY A 348 30.27 -13.69 -5.44
N VAL A 349 30.43 -14.26 -4.25
CA VAL A 349 29.43 -14.31 -3.19
C VAL A 349 29.78 -13.37 -2.03
N LEU A 350 28.83 -12.57 -1.56
CA LEU A 350 29.02 -11.68 -0.42
C LEU A 350 29.03 -12.50 0.89
N ARG A 351 30.13 -12.44 1.64
CA ARG A 351 30.27 -13.11 2.95
C ARG A 351 30.64 -12.11 4.04
N ALA A 352 30.04 -12.25 5.22
CA ALA A 352 30.43 -11.46 6.38
C ALA A 352 31.89 -11.72 6.76
N ILE A 353 32.61 -10.69 7.22
CA ILE A 353 33.97 -10.87 7.75
C ILE A 353 33.92 -11.49 9.16
N PRO A 354 34.94 -12.27 9.58
CA PRO A 354 34.98 -12.84 10.92
C PRO A 354 34.86 -11.76 12.00
N GLY A 355 33.95 -11.96 12.97
CA GLY A 355 33.68 -11.01 14.05
C GLY A 355 32.72 -9.87 13.72
N ALA A 356 32.25 -9.75 12.47
CA ALA A 356 31.15 -8.84 12.16
C ALA A 356 29.82 -9.42 12.67
N ALA A 357 29.17 -8.73 13.60
CA ALA A 357 27.79 -9.04 13.95
C ALA A 357 26.87 -8.77 12.75
N GLY A 358 25.94 -9.68 12.46
CA GLY A 358 24.96 -9.49 11.38
C GLY A 358 23.97 -8.33 11.63
N ALA A 359 23.90 -7.84 12.86
CA ALA A 359 23.06 -6.71 13.23
C ALA A 359 23.62 -5.37 12.69
N PRO A 360 22.76 -4.46 12.23
CA PRO A 360 23.19 -3.11 11.88
C PRO A 360 23.96 -2.41 13.02
N SER A 361 25.10 -1.80 12.71
CA SER A 361 25.96 -1.09 13.68
C SER A 361 26.29 0.32 13.19
N ARG A 362 26.59 1.22 14.14
CA ARG A 362 27.07 2.59 13.86
C ARG A 362 28.44 2.59 13.17
N GLY A 363 29.25 1.55 13.38
CA GLY A 363 30.54 1.37 12.70
C GLY A 363 30.41 0.93 11.23
N HIS A 364 29.20 0.60 10.76
CA HIS A 364 28.99 0.19 9.38
C HIS A 364 29.09 1.38 8.43
N SER A 365 29.97 1.25 7.44
CA SER A 365 30.17 2.21 6.36
C SER A 365 30.03 1.53 5.01
N PHE A 366 29.72 2.33 3.99
CA PHE A 366 29.42 1.87 2.64
C PHE A 366 30.23 2.67 1.63
N LEU A 367 30.88 1.98 0.70
CA LEU A 367 31.58 2.58 -0.42
C LEU A 367 30.62 2.69 -1.61
N PHE A 368 30.21 3.92 -1.90
CA PHE A 368 29.39 4.27 -3.05
C PHE A 368 30.28 4.63 -4.23
N ASN A 369 30.25 3.81 -5.28
CA ASN A 369 30.96 4.08 -6.53
C ASN A 369 30.19 5.10 -7.38
N PHE A 370 30.92 5.89 -8.17
CA PHE A 370 30.34 6.67 -9.26
C PHE A 370 30.22 5.79 -10.49
N PHE A 371 29.00 5.57 -10.95
CA PHE A 371 28.69 4.76 -12.13
C PHE A 371 28.55 5.67 -13.36
N PRO A 372 29.50 5.59 -14.31
CA PRO A 372 29.41 6.32 -15.58
C PRO A 372 28.30 5.72 -16.44
N LEU A 373 27.29 6.53 -16.78
CA LEU A 373 26.16 6.14 -17.61
C LEU A 373 26.41 6.55 -19.06
N GLU A 374 26.07 5.67 -19.99
CA GLU A 374 26.04 6.00 -21.41
C GLU A 374 24.93 7.01 -21.72
N ASN A 375 25.04 7.72 -22.85
CA ASN A 375 24.07 8.74 -23.24
C ASN A 375 22.65 8.18 -23.30
N ALA A 376 22.46 6.96 -23.82
CA ALA A 376 21.16 6.31 -23.87
C ALA A 376 20.46 6.24 -22.50
N HIS A 377 21.19 5.90 -21.42
CA HIS A 377 20.62 5.87 -20.07
C HIS A 377 20.31 7.27 -19.54
N VAL A 378 21.16 8.25 -19.84
CA VAL A 378 20.95 9.65 -19.44
C VAL A 378 19.73 10.23 -20.14
N ASP A 379 19.58 9.96 -21.43
CA ASP A 379 18.44 10.39 -22.24
C ASP A 379 17.15 9.69 -21.77
N ARG A 380 17.17 8.38 -21.47
CA ARG A 380 16.03 7.68 -20.83
C ARG A 380 15.62 8.31 -19.50
N ILE A 381 16.58 8.60 -18.60
CA ILE A 381 16.29 9.25 -17.31
C ILE A 381 15.70 10.66 -17.51
N ASN A 382 16.31 11.47 -18.39
CA ASN A 382 15.76 12.79 -18.73
C ASN A 382 14.38 12.66 -19.39
N GLY A 383 14.15 11.62 -20.18
CA GLY A 383 12.85 11.26 -20.76
C GLY A 383 11.78 11.03 -19.69
N VAL A 384 12.10 10.30 -18.61
CA VAL A 384 11.18 10.12 -17.47
C VAL A 384 10.82 11.47 -16.84
N PHE A 385 11.79 12.38 -16.69
CA PHE A 385 11.52 13.73 -16.20
C PHE A 385 10.62 14.54 -17.15
N LEU A 386 10.85 14.44 -18.47
CA LEU A 386 10.06 15.14 -19.49
C LEU A 386 8.65 14.57 -19.63
N ASP A 387 8.47 13.25 -19.51
CA ASP A 387 7.15 12.62 -19.57
C ASP A 387 6.26 13.02 -18.39
N ASN A 388 6.87 13.18 -17.20
CA ASN A 388 6.20 13.66 -15.99
C ASN A 388 6.10 15.21 -15.90
N ALA A 389 6.57 15.93 -16.92
CA ALA A 389 6.62 17.39 -16.91
C ALA A 389 5.25 18.06 -17.13
N SER A 390 4.21 17.31 -17.51
CA SER A 390 2.86 17.86 -17.70
C SER A 390 2.27 18.48 -16.43
N SER A 391 2.73 18.03 -15.26
CA SER A 391 2.39 18.59 -13.95
C SER A 391 3.34 19.69 -13.46
N CYS A 392 4.41 19.99 -14.22
CA CYS A 392 5.46 20.94 -13.84
C CYS A 392 5.18 22.35 -14.37
N ASN A 393 5.69 23.35 -13.66
CA ASN A 393 5.70 24.75 -14.16
C ASN A 393 7.09 25.20 -14.60
N SER A 394 8.13 24.42 -14.30
CA SER A 394 9.50 24.87 -14.41
C SER A 394 10.46 23.69 -14.61
N LEU A 395 11.39 23.84 -15.55
CA LEU A 395 12.52 22.93 -15.75
C LEU A 395 13.82 23.73 -15.66
N VAL A 396 14.84 23.16 -15.03
CA VAL A 396 16.19 23.72 -14.92
C VAL A 396 17.18 22.79 -15.62
N PHE A 397 18.11 23.39 -16.35
CA PHE A 397 19.20 22.70 -17.05
C PHE A 397 20.48 23.52 -16.98
N HIS A 398 21.63 22.91 -17.29
CA HIS A 398 22.92 23.61 -17.24
C HIS A 398 23.33 24.18 -18.59
N THR A 399 23.34 23.37 -19.66
CA THR A 399 23.66 23.84 -21.01
C THR A 399 22.50 23.66 -21.98
N GLU A 400 22.32 24.64 -22.85
CA GLU A 400 21.28 24.63 -23.89
C GLU A 400 21.44 23.44 -24.85
N ALA A 401 22.70 23.11 -25.20
CA ALA A 401 23.00 21.99 -26.10
C ALA A 401 22.58 20.63 -25.50
N ALA A 402 22.90 20.37 -24.23
CA ALA A 402 22.54 19.12 -23.57
C ALA A 402 21.01 19.00 -23.37
N PHE A 403 20.36 20.11 -23.02
CA PHE A 403 18.91 20.18 -22.89
C PHE A 403 18.21 19.91 -24.22
N ARG A 404 18.64 20.60 -25.29
CA ARG A 404 18.12 20.40 -26.64
C ARG A 404 18.24 18.94 -27.07
N ARG A 405 19.41 18.31 -26.91
CA ARG A 405 19.60 16.89 -27.27
C ARG A 405 18.62 15.97 -26.52
N SER A 406 18.49 16.16 -25.20
CA SER A 406 17.59 15.34 -24.38
C SER A 406 16.13 15.52 -24.82
N LEU A 407 15.74 16.76 -25.16
CA LEU A 407 14.40 17.08 -25.65
C LEU A 407 14.16 16.50 -27.05
N GLU A 408 15.13 16.58 -27.96
CA GLU A 408 15.05 15.97 -29.29
C GLU A 408 14.89 14.45 -29.17
N TRP A 409 15.68 13.79 -28.31
CA TRP A 409 15.58 12.34 -28.09
C TRP A 409 14.20 11.94 -27.54
N TYR A 410 13.69 12.67 -26.54
CA TYR A 410 12.36 12.41 -25.99
C TYR A 410 11.25 12.68 -27.01
N MET A 411 11.43 13.68 -27.89
CA MET A 411 10.43 14.10 -28.87
C MET A 411 10.45 13.28 -30.17
N ASP A 412 11.52 12.54 -30.45
CA ASP A 412 11.56 11.53 -31.52
C ASP A 412 10.55 10.40 -31.27
N ASP A 413 10.23 9.65 -32.32
CA ASP A 413 9.45 8.43 -32.20
C ASP A 413 10.28 7.39 -31.44
N CYS A 414 10.00 7.28 -30.15
CA CYS A 414 10.78 6.52 -29.19
C CYS A 414 9.85 5.48 -28.57
N GLU A 415 10.17 4.21 -28.77
CA GLU A 415 9.41 3.06 -28.25
C GLU A 415 9.17 3.15 -26.74
N TYR A 416 10.08 3.79 -26.01
CA TYR A 416 10.01 3.96 -24.56
C TYR A 416 8.96 4.97 -24.08
N PHE A 417 8.59 5.94 -24.92
CA PHE A 417 7.66 7.02 -24.56
C PHE A 417 6.62 7.20 -25.68
N PRO A 418 5.72 6.22 -25.84
CA PRO A 418 4.72 6.26 -26.91
C PRO A 418 3.80 7.46 -26.75
N LYS A 419 3.66 8.26 -27.82
CA LYS A 419 2.80 9.46 -27.85
C LYS A 419 1.43 9.16 -28.46
N ASN A 420 0.89 8.00 -28.07
CA ASN A 420 -0.36 7.48 -28.57
C ASN A 420 -1.49 7.99 -27.69
N PHE A 421 -2.41 8.73 -28.29
CA PHE A 421 -3.55 9.29 -27.55
C PHE A 421 -4.86 8.91 -28.22
N ALA A 422 -5.91 8.70 -27.42
CA ALA A 422 -7.26 8.45 -27.94
C ALA A 422 -7.71 9.61 -28.85
N SER A 423 -8.31 9.28 -29.99
CA SER A 423 -8.70 10.27 -31.01
C SER A 423 -9.58 11.41 -30.46
N THR A 424 -9.24 12.62 -30.88
CA THR A 424 -9.93 13.87 -30.50
C THR A 424 -11.37 13.98 -31.03
N THR A 425 -11.76 13.17 -32.02
CA THR A 425 -13.13 13.16 -32.58
C THR A 425 -14.16 12.61 -31.57
N THR A 426 -13.69 11.92 -30.54
CA THR A 426 -14.45 11.43 -29.37
C THR A 426 -14.09 12.21 -28.10
N ALA A 427 -13.92 13.54 -28.19
CA ALA A 427 -13.51 14.42 -27.09
C ALA A 427 -14.30 14.29 -25.78
N ALA A 428 -15.54 13.76 -25.82
CA ALA A 428 -16.34 13.47 -24.63
C ALA A 428 -15.73 12.41 -23.70
N PHE A 429 -14.78 11.61 -24.18
CA PHE A 429 -14.16 10.49 -23.44
C PHE A 429 -12.66 10.65 -23.17
N ALA A 430 -12.03 11.76 -23.59
CA ALA A 430 -10.61 11.98 -23.33
C ALA A 430 -10.36 12.28 -21.85
N ALA A 431 -9.48 11.51 -21.20
CA ALA A 431 -9.12 11.76 -19.81
C ALA A 431 -8.44 13.13 -19.65
N PRO A 432 -8.71 13.90 -18.57
CA PRO A 432 -8.07 15.19 -18.33
C PRO A 432 -6.53 15.15 -18.36
N SER A 433 -5.93 14.03 -17.93
CA SER A 433 -4.49 13.78 -18.00
C SER A 433 -3.94 13.77 -19.43
N ASP A 434 -4.68 13.21 -20.38
CA ASP A 434 -4.24 13.07 -21.77
C ASP A 434 -4.23 14.42 -22.46
N LEU A 435 -5.22 15.26 -22.16
CA LEU A 435 -5.26 16.65 -22.62
C LEU A 435 -4.08 17.45 -22.07
N GLN A 436 -3.72 17.25 -20.80
CA GLN A 436 -2.59 17.91 -20.16
C GLN A 436 -1.25 17.44 -20.75
N GLN A 437 -1.10 16.15 -21.02
CA GLN A 437 0.09 15.59 -21.69
C GLN A 437 0.22 16.11 -23.13
N ARG A 438 -0.86 16.12 -23.91
CA ARG A 438 -0.90 16.71 -25.27
C ARG A 438 -0.49 18.19 -25.25
N ALA A 439 -0.99 18.97 -24.28
CA ALA A 439 -0.60 20.37 -24.12
C ALA A 439 0.90 20.52 -23.79
N CYS A 440 1.44 19.65 -22.94
CA CYS A 440 2.87 19.63 -22.62
C CYS A 440 3.73 19.32 -23.85
N LEU A 441 3.36 18.31 -24.64
CA LEU A 441 4.08 17.95 -25.87
C LEU A 441 4.08 19.08 -26.91
N ARG A 442 2.99 19.84 -27.04
CA ARG A 442 2.95 21.05 -27.90
C ARG A 442 3.93 22.13 -27.41
N LYS A 443 4.02 22.34 -26.10
CA LYS A 443 5.01 23.28 -25.51
C LYS A 443 6.43 22.84 -25.84
N PHE A 444 6.72 21.54 -25.72
CA PHE A 444 8.02 20.98 -26.10
C PHE A 444 8.34 21.13 -27.58
N GLY A 445 7.36 20.93 -28.48
CA GLY A 445 7.54 21.19 -29.91
C GLY A 445 7.88 22.66 -30.20
N GLY A 446 7.20 23.59 -29.53
CA GLY A 446 7.51 25.03 -29.61
C GLY A 446 8.91 25.38 -29.06
N LEU A 447 9.33 24.73 -27.97
CA LEU A 447 10.67 24.90 -27.40
C LEU A 447 11.77 24.38 -28.33
N LEU A 448 11.58 23.23 -28.97
CA LEU A 448 12.54 22.69 -29.94
C LEU A 448 12.77 23.65 -31.10
N ALA A 449 11.69 24.27 -31.61
CA ALA A 449 11.81 25.30 -32.64
C ALA A 449 12.58 26.53 -32.14
N GLN A 450 12.34 27.00 -30.91
CA GLN A 450 13.09 28.11 -30.29
C GLN A 450 14.58 27.79 -30.12
N LEU A 451 14.90 26.52 -29.84
CA LEU A 451 16.27 26.02 -29.69
C LEU A 451 16.96 25.72 -31.04
N GLY A 452 16.31 26.04 -32.16
CA GLY A 452 16.85 25.86 -33.51
C GLY A 452 16.88 24.41 -33.99
N SER A 453 15.97 23.56 -33.50
CA SER A 453 15.79 22.20 -34.01
C SER A 453 14.89 22.18 -35.25
N GLU A 454 15.29 21.41 -36.25
CA GLU A 454 14.51 21.21 -37.48
C GLU A 454 13.58 19.99 -37.39
N LYS A 455 13.64 19.23 -36.29
CA LYS A 455 12.85 18.01 -36.11
C LYS A 455 11.37 18.36 -35.94
N ARG A 456 10.52 17.63 -36.68
CA ARG A 456 9.07 17.74 -36.59
C ARG A 456 8.53 16.72 -35.61
N PHE A 457 7.67 17.17 -34.71
CA PHE A 457 6.98 16.31 -33.73
C PHE A 457 5.95 15.41 -34.42
N TYR A 458 6.03 14.10 -34.15
CA TYR A 458 5.06 13.11 -34.60
C TYR A 458 4.09 12.77 -33.45
N GLN A 459 2.79 12.76 -33.75
CA GLN A 459 1.74 12.32 -32.84
C GLN A 459 0.77 11.43 -33.63
N GLU A 460 0.46 10.26 -33.09
CA GLU A 460 -0.51 9.34 -33.69
C GLU A 460 -1.78 9.28 -32.82
N ASP A 461 -2.94 9.47 -33.46
CA ASP A 461 -4.23 9.23 -32.83
C ASP A 461 -4.57 7.74 -32.97
N VAL A 462 -4.67 7.03 -31.86
CA VAL A 462 -4.92 5.57 -31.84
C VAL A 462 -6.35 5.29 -31.39
N LEU A 463 -7.01 4.30 -32.00
CA LEU A 463 -8.29 3.77 -31.52
C LEU A 463 -8.04 2.97 -30.23
N PRO A 464 -8.77 3.20 -29.13
CA PRO A 464 -8.49 2.53 -27.86
C PRO A 464 -8.55 1.01 -28.01
N THR A 465 -7.48 0.30 -27.64
CA THR A 465 -7.52 -1.15 -27.47
C THR A 465 -8.33 -1.46 -26.22
N VAL A 466 -9.54 -1.97 -26.40
CA VAL A 466 -10.49 -2.24 -25.32
C VAL A 466 -10.09 -3.54 -24.61
N SER A 467 -9.33 -3.45 -23.53
CA SER A 467 -9.20 -4.54 -22.55
C SER A 467 -10.47 -4.58 -21.71
N THR A 468 -11.10 -5.74 -21.55
CA THR A 468 -12.27 -5.86 -20.68
C THR A 468 -11.83 -6.06 -19.24
N GLN A 469 -12.58 -5.49 -18.27
CA GLN A 469 -12.38 -5.73 -16.83
C GLN A 469 -12.40 -7.23 -16.45
N ALA A 470 -12.94 -8.08 -17.33
CA ALA A 470 -12.94 -9.53 -17.19
C ALA A 470 -11.60 -10.17 -17.60
N ASP A 471 -10.80 -9.53 -18.45
CA ASP A 471 -9.52 -10.02 -18.94
C ASP A 471 -8.37 -9.68 -17.98
N GLU A 472 -8.32 -8.45 -17.45
CA GLU A 472 -7.35 -8.08 -16.39
C GLU A 472 -7.55 -8.87 -15.10
N ARG A 473 -8.81 -9.05 -14.70
CA ARG A 473 -9.16 -9.82 -13.51
C ARG A 473 -8.89 -11.31 -13.70
N ARG A 474 -8.95 -11.79 -14.95
CA ARG A 474 -8.58 -13.16 -15.33
C ARG A 474 -7.07 -13.30 -15.34
N SER A 475 -6.31 -12.40 -15.95
CA SER A 475 -4.83 -12.40 -15.92
C SER A 475 -4.27 -12.31 -14.51
N LEU A 476 -4.81 -11.44 -13.64
CA LEU A 476 -4.38 -11.37 -12.23
C LEU A 476 -4.72 -12.65 -11.46
N LEU A 477 -5.89 -13.25 -11.72
CA LEU A 477 -6.28 -14.53 -11.11
C LEU A 477 -5.47 -15.71 -11.66
N GLU A 478 -5.08 -15.67 -12.94
CA GLU A 478 -4.26 -16.68 -13.60
C GLU A 478 -2.81 -16.60 -13.11
N ALA A 479 -2.26 -15.39 -12.93
CA ALA A 479 -0.94 -15.17 -12.38
C ALA A 479 -0.87 -15.58 -10.89
N LEU A 480 -1.86 -15.18 -10.07
CA LEU A 480 -2.00 -15.67 -8.70
C LEU A 480 -2.18 -17.20 -8.66
N ARG A 481 -2.81 -17.79 -9.67
CA ARG A 481 -2.97 -19.26 -9.79
C ARG A 481 -1.67 -19.94 -10.22
N GLN A 482 -0.83 -19.31 -11.02
CA GLN A 482 0.46 -19.84 -11.45
C GLN A 482 1.52 -19.76 -10.34
N ASP A 483 1.45 -18.74 -9.48
CA ASP A 483 2.46 -18.48 -8.43
C ASP A 483 2.12 -19.10 -7.06
N LEU A 484 0.85 -19.43 -6.81
CA LEU A 484 0.42 -20.08 -5.57
C LEU A 484 1.14 -21.43 -5.27
N PRO A 485 1.47 -22.31 -6.23
CA PRO A 485 2.30 -23.50 -5.97
C PRO A 485 3.69 -23.16 -5.41
N SER A 486 4.30 -22.07 -5.87
CA SER A 486 5.62 -21.57 -5.46
C SER A 486 5.57 -21.03 -4.03
N LEU A 487 4.53 -20.24 -3.73
CA LEU A 487 4.21 -19.74 -2.39
C LEU A 487 3.93 -20.85 -1.39
N LEU A 488 3.24 -21.90 -1.84
CA LEU A 488 2.93 -23.04 -1.01
C LEU A 488 4.20 -23.73 -0.52
N ARG A 489 5.32 -23.75 -1.28
CA ARG A 489 6.59 -24.36 -0.84
C ARG A 489 7.13 -23.82 0.49
N TYR A 490 6.89 -22.55 0.79
CA TYR A 490 7.35 -21.88 2.01
C TYR A 490 6.36 -21.96 3.17
N VAL A 491 5.18 -22.55 2.95
CA VAL A 491 4.26 -22.85 4.04
C VAL A 491 4.88 -23.96 4.90
N PRO A 492 5.14 -23.69 6.19
CA PRO A 492 5.73 -24.67 7.11
C PRO A 492 4.90 -25.96 7.12
N ASP A 493 5.60 -27.09 7.04
CA ASP A 493 5.03 -28.44 6.99
C ASP A 493 5.71 -29.32 8.07
N GLY A 494 5.17 -30.49 8.37
CA GLY A 494 5.64 -31.31 9.50
C GLY A 494 5.36 -30.67 10.86
N ASP A 495 6.34 -30.73 11.76
CA ASP A 495 6.25 -30.27 13.16
C ASP A 495 6.20 -28.74 13.30
N ASP A 496 6.66 -27.99 12.29
CA ASP A 496 6.64 -26.51 12.24
C ASP A 496 5.35 -25.94 11.62
N ALA A 497 4.36 -26.79 11.30
CA ALA A 497 3.14 -26.37 10.62
C ALA A 497 2.38 -25.31 11.42
N SER A 498 1.95 -24.23 10.75
CA SER A 498 1.14 -23.18 11.38
C SER A 498 -0.20 -23.75 11.92
N PRO A 499 -0.83 -23.12 12.92
CA PRO A 499 -2.13 -23.56 13.44
C PRO A 499 -3.19 -23.75 12.34
N PHE A 500 -3.18 -22.88 11.32
CA PHE A 500 -4.02 -23.01 10.12
C PHE A 500 -3.74 -24.32 9.36
N MET A 501 -2.47 -24.63 9.09
CA MET A 501 -2.07 -25.84 8.37
C MET A 501 -2.34 -27.11 9.16
N GLN A 502 -2.20 -27.07 10.48
CA GLN A 502 -2.55 -28.19 11.36
C GLN A 502 -4.03 -28.55 11.22
N VAL A 503 -4.93 -27.56 11.30
CA VAL A 503 -6.38 -27.78 11.13
C VAL A 503 -6.71 -28.24 9.71
N TYR A 504 -6.12 -27.63 8.69
CA TYR A 504 -6.36 -28.00 7.30
C TYR A 504 -5.94 -29.46 7.01
N LYS A 505 -4.81 -29.92 7.56
CA LYS A 505 -4.35 -31.31 7.48
C LYS A 505 -5.28 -32.28 8.21
N ILE A 506 -5.71 -31.93 9.42
CA ILE A 506 -6.69 -32.71 10.20
C ILE A 506 -7.96 -32.98 9.38
N LEU A 507 -8.38 -32.02 8.56
CA LEU A 507 -9.55 -32.14 7.69
C LEU A 507 -9.30 -32.93 6.39
N GLY A 508 -8.13 -33.57 6.26
CA GLY A 508 -7.73 -34.36 5.11
C GLY A 508 -7.21 -33.51 3.95
N GLY A 509 -6.64 -32.34 4.26
CA GLY A 509 -5.91 -31.49 3.32
C GLY A 509 -4.41 -31.78 3.35
N SER A 510 -3.72 -31.32 2.32
CA SER A 510 -2.27 -31.42 2.15
C SER A 510 -1.76 -30.17 1.43
N LYS A 511 -0.46 -29.94 1.47
CA LYS A 511 0.16 -28.81 0.77
C LYS A 511 -0.18 -28.80 -0.72
N GLU A 512 -0.26 -29.99 -1.31
CA GLU A 512 -0.59 -30.24 -2.72
C GLU A 512 -2.06 -29.90 -3.03
N THR A 513 -2.98 -30.19 -2.12
CA THR A 513 -4.42 -29.93 -2.33
C THR A 513 -4.85 -28.51 -1.96
N LEU A 514 -4.01 -27.77 -1.21
CA LEU A 514 -4.38 -26.47 -0.63
C LEU A 514 -4.73 -25.44 -1.71
N GLN A 515 -3.99 -25.43 -2.82
CA GLN A 515 -4.25 -24.51 -3.94
C GLN A 515 -5.64 -24.70 -4.53
N GLU A 516 -5.98 -25.94 -4.90
CA GLU A 516 -7.27 -26.25 -5.52
C GLU A 516 -8.43 -25.98 -4.57
N ASP A 517 -8.25 -26.27 -3.28
CA ASP A 517 -9.26 -26.06 -2.27
C ASP A 517 -9.45 -24.56 -1.95
N LEU A 518 -8.40 -23.74 -2.01
CA LEU A 518 -8.48 -22.28 -1.91
C LEU A 518 -9.22 -21.68 -3.10
N ILE A 519 -9.00 -22.19 -4.31
CA ILE A 519 -9.72 -21.78 -5.52
C ILE A 519 -11.20 -22.17 -5.43
N GLN A 520 -11.47 -23.41 -5.00
CA GLN A 520 -12.83 -23.91 -4.90
C GLN A 520 -13.63 -23.16 -3.83
N SER A 521 -13.04 -22.90 -2.66
CA SER A 521 -13.69 -22.10 -1.62
C SER A 521 -13.97 -20.65 -2.06
N ALA A 522 -13.09 -20.05 -2.87
CA ALA A 522 -13.36 -18.73 -3.46
C ALA A 522 -14.53 -18.76 -4.45
N ARG A 523 -14.63 -19.81 -5.28
CA ARG A 523 -15.77 -20.03 -6.19
C ARG A 523 -17.08 -20.23 -5.42
N MET A 524 -17.04 -20.98 -4.31
CA MET A 524 -18.20 -21.19 -3.43
C MET A 524 -18.72 -19.86 -2.86
N LEU A 525 -17.82 -18.98 -2.38
CA LEU A 525 -18.21 -17.66 -1.88
C LEU A 525 -18.79 -16.77 -3.01
N LYS A 526 -18.14 -16.77 -4.18
CA LYS A 526 -18.61 -16.02 -5.35
C LYS A 526 -20.01 -16.45 -5.78
N LEU A 527 -20.28 -17.77 -5.81
CA LEU A 527 -21.60 -18.29 -6.16
C LEU A 527 -22.68 -17.86 -5.16
N ARG A 528 -22.40 -17.93 -3.85
CA ARG A 528 -23.31 -17.41 -2.81
C ARG A 528 -23.63 -15.94 -3.03
N ILE A 529 -22.62 -15.11 -3.28
CA ILE A 529 -22.80 -13.66 -3.51
C ILE A 529 -23.59 -13.42 -4.80
N LYS A 530 -23.30 -14.16 -5.87
CA LYS A 530 -23.99 -14.02 -7.15
C LYS A 530 -25.46 -14.42 -7.04
N ILE A 531 -25.80 -15.47 -6.29
CA ILE A 531 -27.20 -15.82 -5.99
C ILE A 531 -27.89 -14.66 -5.27
N ASP A 532 -27.25 -14.03 -4.28
CA ASP A 532 -27.82 -12.87 -3.57
C ASP A 532 -28.02 -11.64 -4.48
N VAL A 533 -27.09 -11.38 -5.41
CA VAL A 533 -27.13 -10.26 -6.35
C VAL A 533 -28.15 -10.48 -7.47
N TRP A 534 -28.16 -11.67 -8.08
CA TRP A 534 -29.06 -12.01 -9.20
C TRP A 534 -30.51 -12.18 -8.76
N SER A 535 -30.74 -12.50 -7.49
CA SER A 535 -32.09 -12.62 -6.93
C SER A 535 -32.63 -11.32 -6.33
N ARG A 536 -32.00 -10.17 -6.56
CA ARG A 536 -32.53 -8.87 -6.11
C ARG A 536 -33.90 -8.60 -6.75
N GLY A 537 -34.91 -8.34 -5.92
CA GLY A 537 -36.29 -8.14 -6.35
C GLY A 537 -37.15 -9.41 -6.38
N VAL A 538 -36.58 -10.57 -6.07
CA VAL A 538 -37.32 -11.85 -5.89
C VAL A 538 -37.80 -11.97 -4.44
N ASP A 539 -38.90 -12.71 -4.23
CA ASP A 539 -39.45 -13.02 -2.91
C ASP A 539 -38.39 -13.62 -1.94
N GLU A 540 -38.39 -13.13 -0.69
CA GLU A 540 -37.35 -13.48 0.29
C GLU A 540 -37.43 -14.94 0.76
N GLN A 541 -38.61 -15.56 0.76
CA GLN A 541 -38.78 -16.97 1.11
C GLN A 541 -38.15 -17.87 0.04
N LEU A 542 -38.31 -17.51 -1.24
CA LEU A 542 -37.64 -18.20 -2.34
C LEU A 542 -36.11 -17.98 -2.31
N ARG A 543 -35.66 -16.74 -2.01
CA ARG A 543 -34.23 -16.43 -1.84
C ARG A 543 -33.62 -17.22 -0.69
N HIS A 544 -34.33 -17.35 0.42
CA HIS A 544 -33.91 -18.15 1.57
C HIS A 544 -33.79 -19.64 1.19
N SER A 545 -34.81 -20.19 0.52
CA SER A 545 -34.80 -21.58 0.05
C SER A 545 -33.62 -21.89 -0.88
N ASN A 546 -33.26 -20.95 -1.76
CA ASN A 546 -32.10 -21.08 -2.64
C ASN A 546 -30.76 -21.07 -1.87
N ARG A 547 -30.66 -20.26 -0.80
CA ARG A 547 -29.48 -20.26 0.08
C ARG A 547 -29.38 -21.57 0.86
N GLU A 548 -30.49 -22.09 1.38
CA GLU A 548 -30.51 -23.39 2.07
C GLU A 548 -30.10 -24.52 1.14
N TYR A 549 -30.63 -24.57 -0.08
CA TYR A 549 -30.24 -25.55 -1.08
C TYR A 549 -28.73 -25.50 -1.37
N LEU A 550 -28.17 -24.30 -1.56
CA LEU A 550 -26.74 -24.12 -1.79
C LEU A 550 -25.90 -24.61 -0.60
N VAL A 551 -26.35 -24.32 0.63
CA VAL A 551 -25.69 -24.78 1.86
C VAL A 551 -25.71 -26.31 1.94
N GLN A 552 -26.82 -26.96 1.60
CA GLN A 552 -26.88 -28.43 1.55
C GLN A 552 -25.85 -29.01 0.58
N GLN A 553 -25.66 -28.39 -0.60
CA GLN A 553 -24.61 -28.82 -1.53
C GLN A 553 -23.20 -28.62 -0.94
N TYR A 554 -22.97 -27.53 -0.22
CA TYR A 554 -21.66 -27.26 0.39
C TYR A 554 -21.34 -28.21 1.54
N LEU A 555 -22.36 -28.63 2.30
CA LEU A 555 -22.21 -29.59 3.40
C LEU A 555 -21.78 -30.98 2.91
N MET A 556 -22.04 -31.31 1.63
CA MET A 556 -21.59 -32.56 0.99
C MET A 556 -20.16 -32.50 0.45
N LEU A 557 -19.54 -31.33 0.40
CA LEU A 557 -18.17 -31.17 -0.11
C LEU A 557 -17.12 -31.68 0.89
N PRO A 558 -15.87 -31.95 0.43
CA PRO A 558 -14.76 -32.26 1.31
C PRO A 558 -14.63 -31.26 2.46
N ARG A 559 -14.44 -31.79 3.67
CA ARG A 559 -14.46 -31.04 4.94
C ARG A 559 -13.55 -29.81 4.92
N ARG A 560 -12.35 -29.99 4.35
CA ARG A 560 -11.35 -28.95 4.14
C ARG A 560 -11.81 -27.79 3.24
N ARG A 561 -12.62 -28.06 2.20
CA ARG A 561 -13.16 -27.03 1.29
C ARG A 561 -14.26 -26.22 1.96
N LEU A 562 -15.14 -26.90 2.70
CA LEU A 562 -16.17 -26.25 3.50
C LEU A 562 -15.55 -25.34 4.56
N TRP A 563 -14.55 -25.85 5.30
CA TRP A 563 -13.83 -25.06 6.30
C TRP A 563 -13.19 -23.80 5.69
N LEU A 564 -12.44 -23.91 4.59
CA LEU A 564 -11.89 -22.73 3.89
C LEU A 564 -12.97 -21.74 3.43
N TYR A 565 -14.12 -22.24 2.96
CA TYR A 565 -15.26 -21.40 2.62
C TYR A 565 -15.78 -20.63 3.84
N LEU A 566 -15.91 -21.27 5.02
CA LEU A 566 -16.33 -20.63 6.26
C LEU A 566 -15.35 -19.53 6.69
N LYS A 567 -14.04 -19.80 6.64
CA LYS A 567 -13.00 -18.79 6.93
C LYS A 567 -13.12 -17.57 6.02
N ARG A 568 -13.32 -17.79 4.71
CA ARG A 568 -13.51 -16.70 3.74
C ARG A 568 -14.81 -15.94 3.94
N ARG A 569 -15.89 -16.63 4.28
CA ARG A 569 -17.19 -16.02 4.57
C ARG A 569 -17.10 -15.13 5.80
N ARG A 570 -16.48 -15.62 6.89
CA ARG A 570 -16.25 -14.86 8.11
C ARG A 570 -15.45 -13.60 7.84
N LEU A 571 -14.29 -13.72 7.20
CA LEU A 571 -13.47 -12.56 6.81
C LEU A 571 -14.26 -11.55 5.96
N SER A 572 -15.04 -12.02 4.99
CA SER A 572 -15.87 -11.13 4.16
C SER A 572 -16.96 -10.42 4.94
N GLU A 573 -17.62 -11.11 5.88
CA GLU A 573 -18.72 -10.56 6.67
C GLU A 573 -18.21 -9.64 7.79
N ASP A 574 -17.08 -9.97 8.41
CA ASP A 574 -16.39 -9.09 9.36
C ASP A 574 -15.99 -7.80 8.62
N MET A 575 -15.31 -7.90 7.47
CA MET A 575 -14.93 -6.72 6.67
C MET A 575 -16.11 -5.82 6.28
N GLU A 576 -17.29 -6.39 5.99
CA GLU A 576 -18.51 -5.62 5.71
C GLU A 576 -19.09 -4.98 6.98
N HIS A 577 -19.11 -5.71 8.11
CA HIS A 577 -19.56 -5.15 9.39
C HIS A 577 -18.62 -4.05 9.90
N HIS A 578 -17.32 -4.18 9.66
CA HIS A 578 -16.30 -3.19 10.01
C HIS A 578 -16.46 -1.88 9.23
N LYS A 579 -16.88 -1.94 7.96
CA LYS A 579 -17.25 -0.73 7.19
C LYS A 579 -18.43 0.01 7.84
N GLU A 580 -19.39 -0.72 8.40
CA GLU A 580 -20.56 -0.14 9.07
C GLU A 580 -20.26 0.33 10.51
N SER A 581 -19.37 -0.35 11.25
CA SER A 581 -19.19 -0.15 12.70
C SER A 581 -17.92 0.61 13.12
N GLN A 582 -17.03 0.99 12.19
CA GLN A 582 -15.80 1.79 12.43
C GLN A 582 -14.86 1.22 13.52
N ARG A 583 -14.81 -0.10 13.74
CA ARG A 583 -13.88 -0.76 14.69
C ARG A 583 -12.79 -1.55 13.94
N PRO A 584 -11.55 -1.65 14.48
CA PRO A 584 -10.46 -2.40 13.86
C PRO A 584 -10.78 -3.91 13.76
N VAL A 585 -10.35 -4.54 12.66
CA VAL A 585 -10.50 -5.99 12.41
C VAL A 585 -9.45 -6.73 13.22
N ASP A 586 -9.87 -7.55 14.20
CA ASP A 586 -8.97 -8.50 14.83
C ASP A 586 -8.83 -9.74 13.93
N LEU A 587 -7.78 -9.71 13.09
CA LEU A 587 -7.45 -10.79 12.17
C LEU A 587 -7.09 -12.10 12.90
N HIS A 588 -6.65 -12.03 14.16
CA HIS A 588 -6.26 -13.21 14.94
C HIS A 588 -7.50 -14.01 15.37
N THR A 589 -8.51 -13.36 15.94
CA THR A 589 -9.80 -14.02 16.29
C THR A 589 -10.63 -14.38 15.05
N SER A 590 -10.55 -13.59 13.98
CA SER A 590 -11.34 -13.82 12.75
C SER A 590 -10.78 -14.97 11.89
N VAL A 591 -9.48 -15.29 11.98
CA VAL A 591 -8.81 -16.22 11.04
C VAL A 591 -8.03 -17.35 11.73
N LEU A 592 -7.63 -17.27 13.00
CA LEU A 592 -6.72 -18.27 13.61
C LEU A 592 -7.32 -19.08 14.76
N ASP A 593 -8.39 -18.61 15.43
CA ASP A 593 -9.09 -19.36 16.50
C ASP A 593 -10.61 -19.14 16.49
N ALA A 594 -11.25 -19.43 15.35
CA ALA A 594 -12.69 -19.34 15.21
C ALA A 594 -13.38 -20.62 15.76
N PRO A 595 -14.67 -20.55 16.14
CA PRO A 595 -15.42 -21.71 16.65
C PRO A 595 -15.42 -22.93 15.73
N GLU A 596 -15.41 -22.72 14.42
CA GLU A 596 -15.26 -23.79 13.43
C GLU A 596 -13.90 -24.51 13.48
N ASP A 597 -12.83 -23.83 13.94
CA ASP A 597 -11.49 -24.42 14.12
C ASP A 597 -11.46 -25.34 15.33
N VAL A 598 -12.11 -24.94 16.44
CA VAL A 598 -12.27 -25.76 17.64
C VAL A 598 -13.01 -27.06 17.31
N VAL A 599 -14.11 -26.95 16.55
CA VAL A 599 -14.88 -28.11 16.07
C VAL A 599 -14.03 -28.98 15.13
N ALA A 600 -13.26 -28.39 14.23
CA ALA A 600 -12.38 -29.12 13.32
C ALA A 600 -11.27 -29.88 14.06
N ARG A 601 -10.66 -29.27 15.09
CA ARG A 601 -9.67 -29.93 15.96
C ARG A 601 -10.29 -31.09 16.75
N ALA A 602 -11.54 -30.95 17.17
CA ALA A 602 -12.32 -31.97 17.86
C ALA A 602 -12.97 -33.04 16.93
N TRP A 603 -12.51 -33.19 15.69
CA TRP A 603 -13.14 -34.09 14.71
C TRP A 603 -13.31 -35.55 15.18
N ARG A 604 -12.45 -36.05 16.10
CA ARG A 604 -12.47 -37.43 16.60
C ARG A 604 -13.73 -37.78 17.40
N VAL A 605 -14.31 -36.79 18.08
CA VAL A 605 -15.54 -36.99 18.88
C VAL A 605 -16.81 -36.73 18.07
N ALA A 606 -16.69 -36.20 16.85
CA ALA A 606 -17.82 -35.93 15.97
C ALA A 606 -18.34 -37.23 15.33
N LYS A 607 -19.66 -37.37 15.25
CA LYS A 607 -20.31 -38.48 14.54
C LYS A 607 -19.89 -38.50 13.06
N PRO A 608 -19.65 -39.67 12.46
CA PRO A 608 -19.40 -39.78 11.02
C PRO A 608 -20.43 -39.00 10.19
N GLY A 609 -19.97 -38.20 9.23
CA GLY A 609 -20.82 -37.36 8.38
C GLY A 609 -21.36 -36.07 9.02
N SER A 610 -21.18 -35.87 10.32
CA SER A 610 -21.77 -34.71 11.03
C SER A 610 -20.82 -33.52 11.21
N LEU A 611 -19.52 -33.71 10.99
CA LEU A 611 -18.50 -32.68 11.24
C LEU A 611 -18.71 -31.40 10.40
N ASN A 612 -19.03 -31.54 9.11
CA ASN A 612 -19.32 -30.40 8.24
C ASN A 612 -20.45 -29.53 8.75
N HIS A 613 -21.50 -30.18 9.25
CA HIS A 613 -22.62 -29.49 9.85
C HIS A 613 -22.21 -28.77 11.13
N LEU A 614 -21.48 -29.45 12.03
CA LEU A 614 -20.99 -28.84 13.26
C LEU A 614 -20.14 -27.59 12.99
N MET A 615 -19.22 -27.65 12.01
CA MET A 615 -18.41 -26.49 11.62
C MET A 615 -19.27 -25.35 11.05
N TYR A 616 -20.20 -25.68 10.14
CA TYR A 616 -21.09 -24.70 9.52
C TYR A 616 -21.97 -23.98 10.56
N TRP A 617 -22.54 -24.73 11.50
CA TRP A 617 -23.39 -24.18 12.56
C TRP A 617 -22.58 -23.37 13.58
N ALA A 618 -21.41 -23.83 14.00
CA ALA A 618 -20.53 -23.07 14.90
C ALA A 618 -20.14 -21.72 14.29
N ALA A 619 -19.74 -21.72 13.01
CA ALA A 619 -19.40 -20.51 12.28
C ALA A 619 -20.61 -19.57 12.13
N GLY A 620 -21.75 -20.12 11.70
CA GLY A 620 -22.99 -19.37 11.51
C GLY A 620 -23.48 -18.72 12.80
N SER A 621 -23.66 -19.50 13.88
CA SER A 621 -24.12 -19.00 15.18
C SER A 621 -23.21 -17.93 15.76
N SER A 622 -21.89 -18.07 15.59
CA SER A 622 -20.90 -17.07 15.99
C SER A 622 -21.09 -15.75 15.24
N LEU A 623 -21.22 -15.80 13.91
CA LEU A 623 -21.47 -14.62 13.07
C LEU A 623 -22.82 -13.95 13.35
N PHE A 624 -23.83 -14.71 13.78
CA PHE A 624 -25.11 -14.15 14.20
C PHE A 624 -25.03 -13.48 15.58
N LYS A 625 -24.30 -14.06 16.53
CA LYS A 625 -24.10 -13.47 17.86
C LYS A 625 -23.32 -12.17 17.86
N SER A 626 -22.32 -12.04 16.99
CA SER A 626 -21.48 -10.85 16.93
C SER A 626 -22.18 -9.62 16.33
N ARG A 627 -23.33 -9.78 15.66
CA ARG A 627 -24.06 -8.69 14.99
C ARG A 627 -25.05 -7.98 15.92
N PRO A 628 -25.15 -6.64 15.90
CA PRO A 628 -26.21 -5.90 16.59
C PRO A 628 -27.62 -6.31 16.11
N PRO A 629 -28.61 -6.48 17.00
CA PRO A 629 -28.61 -6.13 18.43
C PRO A 629 -27.95 -7.17 19.37
N GLY A 630 -27.26 -8.18 18.83
CA GLY A 630 -26.82 -9.36 19.55
C GLY A 630 -27.91 -10.44 19.46
N PHE A 631 -27.50 -11.68 19.22
CA PHE A 631 -28.42 -12.82 19.29
C PHE A 631 -28.50 -13.32 20.74
N ASP A 632 -29.64 -13.09 21.37
CA ASP A 632 -30.02 -13.74 22.62
C ASP A 632 -30.95 -14.93 22.32
N PRO A 633 -30.47 -16.19 22.44
CA PRO A 633 -31.29 -17.39 22.21
C PRO A 633 -32.50 -17.51 23.15
N TRP A 634 -32.60 -16.64 24.16
CA TRP A 634 -33.65 -16.64 25.18
C TRP A 634 -34.54 -15.40 25.15
N ALA A 635 -34.36 -14.50 24.18
CA ALA A 635 -35.22 -13.33 24.03
C ALA A 635 -36.68 -13.74 23.78
N ARG A 636 -37.63 -13.13 24.50
CA ARG A 636 -39.08 -13.36 24.28
C ARG A 636 -39.43 -13.10 22.81
N ILE A 637 -39.91 -14.11 22.09
CA ILE A 637 -40.36 -13.98 20.70
C ILE A 637 -41.68 -13.16 20.70
N GLY A 638 -41.54 -11.84 20.62
CA GLY A 638 -42.69 -10.92 20.65
C GLY A 638 -43.41 -10.75 19.32
N SER A 639 -42.84 -11.20 18.19
CA SER A 639 -43.52 -11.21 16.87
C SER A 639 -42.93 -12.24 15.89
N LEU A 640 -43.79 -12.77 15.00
CA LEU A 640 -43.45 -13.70 13.90
C LEU A 640 -42.90 -12.98 12.64
N GLY A 641 -42.15 -11.88 12.81
CA GLY A 641 -41.47 -11.23 11.69
C GLY A 641 -40.29 -12.07 11.14
N HIS A 642 -39.66 -11.64 10.04
CA HIS A 642 -38.54 -12.36 9.40
C HIS A 642 -37.41 -12.79 10.36
N ARG A 643 -37.04 -11.91 11.31
CA ARG A 643 -36.06 -12.24 12.37
C ARG A 643 -36.59 -13.24 13.39
N GLY A 644 -37.88 -13.18 13.74
CA GLY A 644 -38.52 -14.14 14.65
C GLY A 644 -38.66 -15.54 14.05
N ILE A 645 -38.92 -15.62 12.74
CA ILE A 645 -38.96 -16.90 12.00
C ILE A 645 -37.56 -17.49 11.85
N GLN A 646 -36.54 -16.68 11.53
CA GLN A 646 -35.14 -17.13 11.55
C GLN A 646 -34.69 -17.57 12.94
N HIS A 647 -35.11 -16.85 13.99
CA HIS A 647 -34.84 -17.20 15.39
C HIS A 647 -35.47 -18.56 15.73
N LEU A 648 -36.75 -18.76 15.41
CA LEU A 648 -37.45 -20.02 15.63
C LEU A 648 -36.84 -21.16 14.80
N ALA A 649 -36.50 -20.94 13.53
CA ALA A 649 -35.86 -21.93 12.66
C ALA A 649 -34.47 -22.33 13.15
N MET A 650 -33.67 -21.40 13.69
CA MET A 650 -32.39 -21.71 14.32
C MET A 650 -32.59 -22.52 15.61
N VAL A 651 -33.52 -22.11 16.48
CA VAL A 651 -33.85 -22.86 17.71
C VAL A 651 -34.32 -24.28 17.38
N GLN A 652 -35.13 -24.44 16.33
CA GLN A 652 -35.63 -25.72 15.82
C GLN A 652 -34.56 -26.55 15.09
N ALA A 653 -33.60 -25.92 14.41
CA ALA A 653 -32.50 -26.59 13.70
C ALA A 653 -31.36 -27.09 14.60
N PHE A 654 -31.33 -26.68 15.89
CA PHE A 654 -30.42 -27.23 16.91
C PHE A 654 -30.71 -28.70 17.29
N ALA A 655 -31.62 -29.37 16.60
CA ALA A 655 -31.89 -30.78 16.84
C ALA A 655 -30.72 -31.69 16.40
N PHE A 656 -30.45 -32.67 17.27
CA PHE A 656 -29.51 -33.78 17.19
C PHE A 656 -28.10 -33.48 17.73
N SER A 657 -27.76 -34.13 18.84
CA SER A 657 -26.37 -34.23 19.32
C SER A 657 -25.54 -34.92 18.24
N ARG A 658 -24.63 -34.16 17.62
CA ARG A 658 -23.73 -34.64 16.56
C ARG A 658 -22.37 -35.08 17.09
N ILE A 659 -22.21 -35.14 18.42
CA ILE A 659 -21.07 -35.70 19.14
C ILE A 659 -21.45 -37.11 19.62
N LEU A 660 -20.64 -38.11 19.26
CA LEU A 660 -21.00 -39.52 19.36
C LEU A 660 -21.26 -39.97 20.81
N LYS A 661 -20.35 -39.66 21.74
CA LYS A 661 -20.47 -40.06 23.15
C LYS A 661 -21.65 -39.37 23.86
N ILE A 662 -21.95 -38.13 23.46
CA ILE A 662 -23.11 -37.41 23.98
C ILE A 662 -24.39 -38.05 23.46
N GLU A 663 -24.46 -38.38 22.17
CA GLU A 663 -25.61 -39.08 21.60
C GLU A 663 -25.86 -40.43 22.30
N GLN A 664 -24.79 -41.19 22.56
CA GLN A 664 -24.86 -42.45 23.32
C GLN A 664 -25.39 -42.23 24.73
N PHE A 665 -24.86 -41.25 25.47
CA PHE A 665 -25.33 -40.90 26.81
C PHE A 665 -26.79 -40.44 26.82
N CYS A 666 -27.16 -39.56 25.89
CA CYS A 666 -28.53 -39.09 25.71
C CYS A 666 -29.49 -40.24 25.41
N SER A 667 -29.09 -41.24 24.63
CA SER A 667 -29.93 -42.41 24.33
C SER A 667 -30.27 -43.25 25.55
N VAL A 668 -29.39 -43.26 26.57
CA VAL A 668 -29.60 -43.98 27.84
C VAL A 668 -30.55 -43.23 28.77
N ILE A 669 -30.53 -41.91 28.76
CA ILE A 669 -31.29 -41.05 29.69
C ILE A 669 -32.63 -40.59 29.11
N ALA A 670 -32.75 -40.56 27.78
CA ALA A 670 -33.97 -40.15 27.08
C ALA A 670 -35.27 -40.83 27.57
N PRO A 671 -35.29 -42.12 27.94
CA PRO A 671 -36.49 -42.75 28.50
C PRO A 671 -36.91 -42.16 29.86
N GLY A 672 -35.95 -41.80 30.72
CA GLY A 672 -36.21 -41.21 32.05
C GLY A 672 -36.59 -39.72 31.99
N ALA A 673 -36.03 -38.98 31.03
CA ALA A 673 -36.36 -37.56 30.81
C ALA A 673 -37.81 -37.35 30.31
N ARG A 674 -38.36 -38.30 29.54
CA ARG A 674 -39.77 -38.26 29.09
C ARG A 674 -40.79 -38.34 30.24
N LEU A 675 -40.41 -38.93 31.37
CA LEU A 675 -41.26 -39.07 32.56
C LEU A 675 -41.23 -37.84 33.48
N ALA A 676 -40.22 -36.97 33.38
CA ALA A 676 -40.02 -35.81 34.25
C ALA A 676 -40.61 -34.49 33.70
N ALA A 677 -41.31 -34.53 32.56
CA ALA A 677 -41.83 -33.34 31.88
C ALA A 677 -43.21 -32.89 32.44
N THR A 678 -43.26 -32.51 33.73
CA THR A 678 -44.33 -31.67 34.30
C THR A 678 -43.70 -30.44 34.93
N TRP A 679 -43.30 -29.46 34.11
CA TRP A 679 -42.67 -28.21 34.56
C TRP A 679 -43.72 -27.09 34.54
N GLN A 680 -44.12 -26.61 35.72
CA GLN A 680 -45.15 -25.57 35.89
C GLN A 680 -44.65 -24.13 35.64
N ASP A 681 -43.35 -23.90 35.42
CA ASP A 681 -42.76 -22.54 35.40
C ASP A 681 -42.46 -21.92 34.02
N PHE A 682 -42.69 -22.62 32.90
CA PHE A 682 -42.34 -22.12 31.56
C PHE A 682 -43.54 -21.58 30.73
N GLY A 683 -44.60 -21.14 31.42
CA GLY A 683 -46.00 -20.99 30.97
C GLY A 683 -46.37 -20.16 29.72
N SER A 684 -45.45 -19.81 28.82
CA SER A 684 -45.80 -19.25 27.50
C SER A 684 -44.87 -19.62 26.33
N LEU A 685 -43.62 -20.03 26.61
CA LEU A 685 -42.66 -20.45 25.58
C LEU A 685 -42.84 -21.90 25.13
N LEU A 686 -43.30 -22.80 26.02
CA LEU A 686 -43.49 -24.22 25.71
C LEU A 686 -44.57 -24.50 24.67
N ALA A 687 -45.53 -23.58 24.47
CA ALA A 687 -46.58 -23.73 23.47
C ALA A 687 -46.06 -23.73 22.01
N MET A 688 -44.80 -23.33 21.80
CA MET A 688 -44.14 -23.27 20.49
C MET A 688 -43.19 -24.45 20.20
N PHE A 689 -43.06 -25.40 21.14
CA PHE A 689 -42.13 -26.53 21.02
C PHE A 689 -42.86 -27.88 21.09
N THR A 690 -42.38 -28.84 20.31
CA THR A 690 -42.86 -30.23 20.34
C THR A 690 -42.38 -30.96 21.59
N THR A 691 -43.07 -32.04 21.97
CA THR A 691 -42.68 -32.91 23.09
C THR A 691 -41.25 -33.44 22.94
N ASP A 692 -40.81 -33.71 21.71
CA ASP A 692 -39.45 -34.13 21.42
C ASP A 692 -38.43 -33.02 21.67
N GLN A 693 -38.75 -31.77 21.32
CA GLN A 693 -37.91 -30.60 21.60
C GLN A 693 -37.82 -30.29 23.11
N MET A 694 -38.91 -30.48 23.85
CA MET A 694 -38.91 -30.31 25.31
C MET A 694 -38.09 -31.41 26.02
N THR A 695 -38.24 -32.66 25.58
CA THR A 695 -37.45 -33.78 26.09
C THR A 695 -35.96 -33.56 25.82
N GLU A 696 -35.63 -33.03 24.65
CA GLU A 696 -34.27 -32.75 24.24
C GLU A 696 -33.65 -31.60 25.06
N MET A 697 -34.40 -30.53 25.34
CA MET A 697 -33.96 -29.48 26.28
C MET A 697 -33.69 -30.01 27.71
N ALA A 698 -34.50 -30.94 28.20
CA ALA A 698 -34.27 -31.58 29.49
C ALA A 698 -33.00 -32.44 29.49
N ILE A 699 -32.75 -33.19 28.41
CA ILE A 699 -31.51 -33.97 28.24
C ILE A 699 -30.29 -33.03 28.20
N ARG A 700 -30.38 -31.85 27.58
CA ARG A 700 -29.28 -30.86 27.52
C ARG A 700 -28.80 -30.40 28.91
N LEU A 701 -29.72 -30.15 29.84
CA LEU A 701 -29.39 -29.75 31.23
C LEU A 701 -28.66 -30.86 31.99
N THR A 702 -28.90 -32.12 31.63
CA THR A 702 -28.21 -33.28 32.23
C THR A 702 -26.83 -33.53 31.64
N VAL A 703 -26.54 -33.02 30.43
CA VAL A 703 -25.27 -33.24 29.73
C VAL A 703 -24.19 -32.26 30.17
N GLU A 704 -24.51 -31.01 30.50
CA GLU A 704 -23.50 -29.98 30.89
C GLU A 704 -22.57 -30.43 32.04
N PRO A 705 -23.07 -30.97 33.17
CA PRO A 705 -22.21 -31.34 34.30
C PRO A 705 -21.27 -32.51 33.99
N VAL A 706 -21.65 -33.37 33.05
CA VAL A 706 -20.91 -34.59 32.70
C VAL A 706 -20.15 -34.46 31.39
N PHE A 707 -20.31 -33.38 30.62
CA PHE A 707 -19.74 -33.19 29.28
C PHE A 707 -18.22 -33.41 29.25
N LYS A 708 -17.51 -32.78 30.19
CA LYS A 708 -16.06 -32.91 30.31
C LYS A 708 -15.65 -34.31 30.72
N SER A 709 -16.40 -34.95 31.62
CA SER A 709 -16.16 -36.33 32.06
C SER A 709 -16.35 -37.32 30.89
N LEU A 710 -17.43 -37.17 30.11
CA LEU A 710 -17.75 -38.05 28.99
C LEU A 710 -16.70 -38.02 27.87
N LEU A 711 -16.06 -36.87 27.65
CA LEU A 711 -15.04 -36.68 26.61
C LEU A 711 -13.61 -36.70 27.17
N SER A 712 -13.46 -36.90 28.49
CA SER A 712 -12.14 -37.02 29.12
C SER A 712 -11.40 -38.23 28.54
N GLY A 713 -10.15 -38.02 28.15
CA GLY A 713 -9.31 -39.03 27.49
C GLY A 713 -9.43 -39.10 25.96
N ASP A 714 -10.43 -38.49 25.32
CA ASP A 714 -10.50 -38.41 23.85
C ASP A 714 -9.85 -37.14 23.28
N LEU A 715 -9.79 -36.10 24.11
CA LEU A 715 -9.32 -34.76 23.76
C LEU A 715 -8.36 -34.24 24.84
N GLU A 716 -7.39 -33.43 24.43
CA GLU A 716 -6.56 -32.67 25.36
C GLU A 716 -7.41 -31.67 26.16
N GLU A 717 -7.04 -31.42 27.42
CA GLU A 717 -7.83 -30.62 28.36
C GLU A 717 -8.14 -29.21 27.83
N GLY A 718 -7.17 -28.56 27.19
CA GLY A 718 -7.36 -27.25 26.57
C GLY A 718 -8.40 -27.27 25.43
N LEU A 719 -8.34 -28.28 24.56
CA LEU A 719 -9.29 -28.45 23.46
C LEU A 719 -10.68 -28.85 23.98
N LEU A 720 -10.74 -29.67 25.03
CA LEU A 720 -11.99 -30.05 25.69
C LEU A 720 -12.72 -28.85 26.30
N ASN A 721 -11.97 -27.96 26.96
CA ASN A 721 -12.51 -26.72 27.51
C ASN A 721 -13.04 -25.78 26.41
N ALA A 722 -12.25 -25.56 25.35
CA ALA A 722 -12.68 -24.76 24.21
C ALA A 722 -13.90 -25.37 23.49
N LEU A 723 -13.95 -26.70 23.34
CA LEU A 723 -15.08 -27.38 22.74
C LEU A 723 -16.33 -27.26 23.61
N ALA A 724 -16.22 -27.39 24.93
CA ALA A 724 -17.35 -27.18 25.85
C ALA A 724 -17.89 -25.75 25.74
N GLU A 725 -17.01 -24.75 25.65
CA GLU A 725 -17.41 -23.36 25.46
C GLU A 725 -18.16 -23.18 24.13
N VAL A 726 -17.59 -23.60 23.00
CA VAL A 726 -18.25 -23.51 21.68
C VAL A 726 -19.57 -24.29 21.67
N PHE A 727 -19.59 -25.47 22.30
CA PHE A 727 -20.77 -26.31 22.37
C PHE A 727 -21.90 -25.62 23.13
N PHE A 728 -21.67 -25.20 24.38
CA PHE A 728 -22.71 -24.61 25.23
C PHE A 728 -22.96 -23.12 25.00
N THR A 729 -22.24 -22.48 24.08
CA THR A 729 -22.51 -21.09 23.69
C THR A 729 -23.07 -20.99 22.28
N LEU A 730 -22.60 -21.78 21.31
CA LEU A 730 -22.91 -21.58 19.88
C LEU A 730 -23.68 -22.73 19.24
N LEU A 731 -23.41 -23.96 19.65
CA LEU A 731 -24.05 -25.16 19.09
C LEU A 731 -25.27 -25.61 19.90
N CYS A 732 -25.29 -25.31 21.20
CA CYS A 732 -26.28 -25.75 22.17
C CYS A 732 -26.33 -24.78 23.37
N PRO A 733 -26.75 -23.52 23.18
CA PRO A 733 -26.78 -22.51 24.24
C PRO A 733 -27.65 -22.92 25.44
N LEU A 734 -27.23 -22.59 26.66
CA LEU A 734 -27.97 -22.80 27.93
C LEU A 734 -28.43 -21.46 28.54
N VAL A 735 -29.48 -21.48 29.39
CA VAL A 735 -30.03 -20.27 30.04
C VAL A 735 -29.06 -19.78 31.15
N PRO A 736 -28.68 -18.49 31.19
CA PRO A 736 -27.76 -17.95 32.19
C PRO A 736 -28.16 -18.21 33.65
N GLU A 737 -29.46 -18.14 33.97
CA GLU A 737 -30.01 -18.36 35.32
C GLU A 737 -29.87 -19.80 35.81
N MET A 738 -29.73 -20.77 34.90
CA MET A 738 -29.53 -22.19 35.26
C MET A 738 -28.06 -22.58 35.38
N ARG A 739 -27.13 -21.87 34.71
CA ARG A 739 -25.69 -22.04 34.92
C ARG A 739 -25.28 -21.73 36.36
N ALA A 740 -25.85 -20.68 36.95
CA ALA A 740 -25.56 -20.28 38.33
C ALA A 740 -26.10 -21.25 39.40
N ARG A 741 -27.04 -22.16 39.06
CA ARG A 741 -27.58 -23.16 40.00
C ARG A 741 -26.73 -24.42 40.13
N ASN A 742 -25.84 -24.69 39.18
CA ASN A 742 -24.98 -25.89 39.18
C ASN A 742 -23.58 -25.64 39.76
N ASP A 743 -23.25 -24.39 40.12
CA ASP A 743 -22.02 -24.00 40.83
C ASP A 743 -22.18 -24.00 42.37
N CYS A 744 -23.29 -24.55 42.90
CA CYS A 744 -23.56 -24.74 44.32
C CYS A 744 -23.57 -26.23 44.71
#